data_AF-A0AAD9A8B0-F1
#
_entry.id   AF-A0AAD9A8B0-F1
#
_cell.length_a   1.000
_cell.length_b   1.000
_cell.length_c   1.000
_cell.angle_alpha   90.00
_cell.angle_beta   90.00
_cell.angle_gamma   90.00
#
_symmetry.space_group_name_H-M   'P 1'
#
loop_
_entity.id
_entity.type
_entity.pdbx_description
1 polymer ?
#
loop_
_entity_poly.entity_id
_entity_poly.type
_entity_poly.pdbx_seq_one_letter_code
_entity_poly.pdbx_strand_id
1 'polypeptide(L)'
;MPVYVQYIYTDDRQQHLGKSTFRIALFLSRPASTTLPKMELFSVLFALIALVDFSSAHPAETHSIHSSLHRKRALDGYFVVDQAEGDELGCSDKQIDTLYTAVIEAKTLARSASDALAKPESTGSKSFLKWFGKENANDAMRTAIKANNYDPVANVQPPWEKNRIHDANLAALSPTGLTFVCIPYDFALCGPGAAAIAFQTGSISDNTGPLVTLCPPFFSRPTWQNMADDWRTSGWDKTGKVLLTSGFTLLHELQHIPQITGDQRRCTDVDNYAPAPNDVTKACYHPYCCEHIDDKDKVQNAQNMAYYALDTVTHPLWEDSGWLDQISKYNDYEKVPNSESLGPSPRWFLPHVTPAFGLSQESRVWLLVVFANHFLITYSNLHRRLNMSYPVVPVSACADANIPIPSLYGAEILSLTAVPVLNYTQTASQDYNYNHPTIKAEGVDFCNITITYTHPGQDDSLGVETWLPLSTWNGRIQSVGGGGWIAGRFFLSYQAMTGAVAEGYVASSIDAGLQDKSGQVAYTPDDWAMVSEGNVNLYNLQNFGSVALHDQSIIVKAVTENFYGQKHEYAYWSGCSQGGRQDMMLAQRYPDAYDGIAASAPAIYWNEFFSASIWAQTLMNSRGEFPEGCEFDYITAAAIAECDPIDGLVDGLVSDESACEFDPMTLVGQQFNCSGKTSTISETAAVVAASTWAGPRTPEGDFLWYGPNLDARLSGDASGGAQTSDLGYAQTACSNGTCEGAPAGFGDKWIPLFVQKNSSASWKDLTPENLPVFFKESIREFNSIIGTADADLSGFRASGGKLMTYHGTADGLIPLKQTTHYYSEILKLDPKAQDFYRVFEVPGLAHCAGGVGGQPTAMWDALVAWVEQGKAPDSLPLQRKDEQGDNEERLLCPYPQRSRLASASGGNTTAGAQWQCVEA
;
A
#
# COMPACT_ATOMS: atom_id res chain seq x y z
N MET A 1 -16.09 41.87 -46.02
CA MET A 1 -17.54 42.11 -45.89
C MET A 1 -18.10 40.94 -45.09
N PRO A 2 -18.86 41.17 -44.01
CA PRO A 2 -19.39 40.09 -43.18
C PRO A 2 -20.67 39.51 -43.77
N VAL A 3 -20.89 38.21 -43.57
CA VAL A 3 -22.20 37.57 -43.69
C VAL A 3 -22.47 36.93 -42.33
N TYR A 4 -23.51 37.42 -41.64
CA TYR A 4 -24.03 36.79 -40.43
C TYR A 4 -24.92 35.61 -40.81
N VAL A 5 -24.88 34.53 -40.02
CA VAL A 5 -25.95 33.55 -39.97
C VAL A 5 -26.40 33.43 -38.52
N GLN A 6 -27.72 33.52 -38.33
CA GLN A 6 -28.41 33.60 -37.05
C GLN A 6 -29.05 32.24 -36.76
N TYR A 7 -28.78 31.66 -35.59
CA TYR A 7 -29.49 30.46 -35.15
C TYR A 7 -30.81 30.84 -34.47
N ILE A 8 -31.91 30.25 -34.94
CA ILE A 8 -33.25 30.38 -34.36
C ILE A 8 -33.51 29.15 -33.50
N TYR A 9 -33.94 29.38 -32.25
CA TYR A 9 -34.48 28.32 -31.40
C TYR A 9 -35.94 28.04 -31.77
N THR A 10 -36.30 26.77 -31.89
CA THR A 10 -37.69 26.29 -31.81
C THR A 10 -37.73 25.09 -30.89
N ASP A 11 -38.51 25.22 -29.82
CA ASP A 11 -38.84 24.18 -28.84
C ASP A 11 -40.00 23.33 -29.39
N ASP A 12 -39.90 21.99 -29.32
CA ASP A 12 -41.09 21.15 -29.21
C ASP A 12 -40.78 19.75 -28.64
N ARG A 13 -41.78 19.14 -27.99
CA ARG A 13 -41.66 17.87 -27.26
C ARG A 13 -42.25 16.70 -28.05
N GLN A 14 -41.57 15.55 -28.06
CA GLN A 14 -42.09 14.24 -27.56
C GLN A 14 -41.45 12.98 -28.21
N GLN A 15 -41.19 12.02 -27.33
CA GLN A 15 -41.37 10.55 -27.46
C GLN A 15 -40.55 9.67 -28.44
N HIS A 16 -39.86 8.72 -27.78
CA HIS A 16 -39.73 7.28 -28.09
C HIS A 16 -38.75 6.73 -29.16
N LEU A 17 -37.93 5.79 -28.64
CA LEU A 17 -37.40 4.57 -29.27
C LEU A 17 -36.37 4.67 -30.41
N GLY A 18 -35.22 4.01 -30.22
CA GLY A 18 -34.48 3.41 -31.34
C GLY A 18 -32.96 3.55 -31.32
N LYS A 19 -32.27 2.41 -31.17
CA LYS A 19 -30.83 2.21 -31.38
C LYS A 19 -30.30 2.97 -32.61
N SER A 20 -29.18 3.69 -32.48
CA SER A 20 -28.49 4.34 -33.61
C SER A 20 -27.02 3.93 -33.69
N THR A 21 -26.70 3.08 -34.67
CA THR A 21 -25.34 2.66 -35.01
C THR A 21 -24.68 3.72 -35.90
N PHE A 22 -23.54 4.30 -35.50
CA PHE A 22 -22.83 5.26 -36.35
C PHE A 22 -22.00 4.54 -37.44
N ARG A 23 -22.22 4.94 -38.70
CA ARG A 23 -21.31 4.68 -39.83
C ARG A 23 -20.97 6.00 -40.50
N ILE A 24 -19.67 6.29 -40.60
CA ILE A 24 -19.17 7.45 -41.34
C ILE A 24 -19.04 7.09 -42.82
N ALA A 25 -19.56 7.95 -43.70
CA ALA A 25 -19.38 7.84 -45.15
C ALA A 25 -18.85 9.16 -45.71
N LEU A 26 -17.65 9.13 -46.31
CA LEU A 26 -17.12 10.26 -47.08
C LEU A 26 -17.88 10.41 -48.40
N PHE A 27 -18.18 11.64 -48.79
CA PHE A 27 -18.48 11.99 -50.18
C PHE A 27 -17.59 13.14 -50.66
N LEU A 28 -16.77 12.84 -51.67
CA LEU A 28 -15.97 13.80 -52.42
C LEU A 28 -16.85 14.53 -53.45
N SER A 29 -16.56 15.81 -53.73
CA SER A 29 -17.06 16.48 -54.92
C SER A 29 -16.04 17.45 -55.57
N ARG A 30 -16.04 17.42 -56.90
CA ARG A 30 -15.39 18.27 -57.93
C ARG A 30 -16.34 18.20 -59.15
N PRO A 31 -16.25 19.04 -60.22
CA PRO A 31 -15.16 19.94 -60.66
C PRO A 31 -15.60 21.42 -60.82
N ALA A 32 -14.77 22.43 -61.15
CA ALA A 32 -14.12 22.78 -62.44
C ALA A 32 -13.60 24.26 -62.33
N SER A 33 -12.80 24.89 -63.22
CA SER A 33 -11.83 24.52 -64.29
C SER A 33 -11.12 25.79 -64.83
N THR A 34 -9.92 25.66 -65.44
CA THR A 34 -9.20 26.66 -66.31
C THR A 34 -8.76 28.01 -65.69
N THR A 35 -7.56 28.61 -65.88
CA THR A 35 -6.47 28.50 -66.90
C THR A 35 -5.04 28.70 -66.32
N LEU A 36 -4.00 28.32 -67.10
CA LEU A 36 -2.52 28.48 -66.91
C LEU A 36 -2.00 29.92 -67.24
N PRO A 37 -0.71 30.35 -66.98
CA PRO A 37 0.53 29.54 -67.00
C PRO A 37 1.70 29.81 -65.99
N LYS A 38 2.50 28.75 -65.79
CA LYS A 38 3.97 28.64 -65.55
C LYS A 38 4.74 29.67 -64.67
N MET A 39 5.37 29.16 -63.60
CA MET A 39 6.85 28.99 -63.47
C MET A 39 7.20 28.06 -62.28
N GLU A 40 8.18 27.16 -62.50
CA GLU A 40 9.28 26.66 -61.62
C GLU A 40 9.14 26.61 -60.07
N LEU A 41 9.68 25.64 -59.30
CA LEU A 41 10.48 24.41 -59.56
C LEU A 41 10.39 23.44 -58.34
N PHE A 42 11.00 22.25 -58.46
CA PHE A 42 11.43 21.29 -57.41
C PHE A 42 10.46 20.29 -56.72
N SER A 43 10.80 19.00 -56.94
CA SER A 43 10.82 17.88 -55.97
C SER A 43 9.57 17.02 -55.74
N VAL A 44 9.39 16.01 -56.61
CA VAL A 44 8.69 14.75 -56.32
C VAL A 44 9.54 13.57 -56.81
N LEU A 45 10.06 12.75 -55.89
CA LEU A 45 10.53 11.36 -56.04
C LEU A 45 10.82 10.86 -54.60
N PHE A 46 10.35 9.72 -54.11
CA PHE A 46 10.38 8.38 -54.71
C PHE A 46 9.23 7.49 -54.22
N ALA A 47 8.78 6.57 -55.08
CA ALA A 47 8.15 5.32 -54.67
C ALA A 47 8.38 4.21 -55.73
N LEU A 48 8.72 3.01 -55.25
CA LEU A 48 8.67 1.69 -55.91
C LEU A 48 9.65 1.32 -57.04
N ILE A 49 10.29 0.17 -56.83
CA ILE A 49 10.77 -0.92 -57.72
C ILE A 49 12.02 -1.52 -57.03
N ALA A 50 12.30 -2.82 -56.91
CA ALA A 50 11.59 -4.10 -56.80
C ALA A 50 12.70 -5.18 -56.66
N LEU A 51 12.37 -6.35 -56.10
CA LEU A 51 13.22 -7.52 -55.82
C LEU A 51 14.12 -8.03 -56.97
N VAL A 52 15.33 -8.53 -56.64
CA VAL A 52 15.90 -9.83 -57.11
C VAL A 52 16.89 -10.37 -56.06
N ASP A 53 16.82 -11.67 -55.73
CA ASP A 53 17.78 -12.39 -54.87
C ASP A 53 19.14 -12.67 -55.54
N PHE A 54 20.22 -12.83 -54.78
CA PHE A 54 21.06 -14.05 -54.82
C PHE A 54 22.02 -14.16 -53.61
N SER A 55 22.33 -15.40 -53.23
CA SER A 55 23.08 -15.81 -52.04
C SER A 55 24.62 -15.74 -52.16
N SER A 56 25.31 -15.45 -51.04
CA SER A 56 26.58 -16.13 -50.68
C SER A 56 26.89 -16.04 -49.17
N ALA A 57 27.64 -17.01 -48.65
CA ALA A 57 27.81 -17.31 -47.22
C ALA A 57 28.71 -16.36 -46.41
N HIS A 58 28.69 -16.54 -45.08
CA HIS A 58 29.44 -15.80 -44.05
C HIS A 58 30.98 -15.85 -44.20
N PRO A 59 31.72 -15.00 -43.46
CA PRO A 59 32.16 -15.42 -42.12
C PRO A 59 31.70 -14.49 -40.99
N ALA A 60 31.75 -15.00 -39.75
CA ALA A 60 31.18 -14.37 -38.57
C ALA A 60 32.07 -13.28 -37.95
N GLU A 61 31.44 -12.22 -37.43
CA GLU A 61 32.02 -11.36 -36.38
C GLU A 61 31.27 -11.55 -35.05
N THR A 62 31.97 -11.31 -33.95
CA THR A 62 31.66 -11.86 -32.62
C THR A 62 30.57 -11.10 -31.87
N HIS A 63 29.42 -11.75 -31.64
CA HIS A 63 28.47 -11.30 -30.62
C HIS A 63 29.00 -11.57 -29.21
N SER A 64 28.94 -10.56 -28.33
CA SER A 64 29.21 -10.69 -26.90
C SER A 64 28.28 -11.72 -26.25
N ILE A 65 28.87 -12.64 -25.47
CA ILE A 65 28.24 -13.90 -25.03
C ILE A 65 27.17 -13.70 -23.94
N HIS A 66 27.13 -12.55 -23.26
CA HIS A 66 26.26 -12.31 -22.11
C HIS A 66 24.74 -12.29 -22.39
N SER A 67 24.28 -12.11 -23.64
CA SER A 67 22.83 -11.96 -23.95
C SER A 67 22.09 -13.25 -24.33
N SER A 68 22.77 -14.41 -24.30
CA SER A 68 22.23 -15.70 -24.76
C SER A 68 21.83 -16.66 -23.63
N LEU A 69 22.41 -16.53 -22.44
CA LEU A 69 22.20 -17.44 -21.31
C LEU A 69 20.84 -17.27 -20.60
N HIS A 70 20.28 -16.06 -20.57
CA HIS A 70 18.98 -15.80 -19.93
C HIS A 70 17.78 -16.27 -20.78
N ARG A 71 17.89 -16.28 -22.11
CA ARG A 71 16.81 -16.74 -23.00
C ARG A 71 16.60 -18.26 -23.05
N LYS A 72 17.45 -19.04 -22.40
CA LYS A 72 17.33 -20.52 -22.31
C LYS A 72 16.77 -21.03 -20.97
N ARG A 73 16.44 -20.13 -20.04
CA ARG A 73 15.98 -20.44 -18.67
C ARG A 73 14.68 -19.73 -18.29
N ALA A 74 13.93 -19.25 -19.28
CA ALA A 74 12.61 -18.70 -19.04
C ALA A 74 11.63 -19.84 -18.80
N LEU A 75 10.96 -19.83 -17.64
CA LEU A 75 9.73 -20.57 -17.43
C LEU A 75 8.63 -19.92 -18.29
N ASP A 76 7.75 -20.73 -18.90
CA ASP A 76 6.66 -20.19 -19.74
C ASP A 76 5.43 -19.74 -18.95
N GLY A 77 5.35 -20.10 -17.67
CA GLY A 77 4.33 -19.66 -16.73
C GLY A 77 4.57 -20.17 -15.32
N TYR A 78 3.74 -19.66 -14.41
CA TYR A 78 3.68 -20.02 -12.99
C TYR A 78 2.24 -20.41 -12.68
N PHE A 79 2.02 -21.68 -12.34
CA PHE A 79 0.71 -22.31 -12.29
C PHE A 79 0.41 -22.85 -10.90
N VAL A 80 -0.86 -22.95 -10.54
CA VAL A 80 -1.29 -23.63 -9.30
C VAL A 80 -2.43 -24.58 -9.59
N VAL A 81 -2.37 -25.79 -9.05
CA VAL A 81 -3.48 -26.75 -9.10
C VAL A 81 -4.53 -26.31 -8.08
N ASP A 82 -5.74 -26.06 -8.57
CA ASP A 82 -6.89 -25.61 -7.78
C ASP A 82 -7.55 -26.80 -7.09
N GLN A 83 -8.14 -26.62 -5.90
CA GLN A 83 -8.85 -27.70 -5.22
C GLN A 83 -10.33 -27.73 -5.59
N ALA A 84 -10.74 -28.66 -6.46
CA ALA A 84 -12.15 -28.87 -6.78
C ALA A 84 -12.90 -29.61 -5.67
N GLU A 85 -14.24 -29.44 -5.62
CA GLU A 85 -15.08 -30.08 -4.61
C GLU A 85 -15.08 -31.62 -4.77
N GLY A 86 -14.36 -32.29 -3.88
CA GLY A 86 -14.19 -33.75 -3.87
C GLY A 86 -12.79 -34.24 -4.26
N ASP A 87 -11.87 -33.35 -4.66
CA ASP A 87 -10.51 -33.73 -5.03
C ASP A 87 -9.56 -33.80 -3.81
N GLU A 88 -8.75 -34.86 -3.77
CA GLU A 88 -7.72 -35.08 -2.75
C GLU A 88 -6.44 -34.25 -2.98
N LEU A 89 -6.29 -33.58 -4.14
CA LEU A 89 -5.10 -32.82 -4.53
C LEU A 89 -5.51 -31.45 -5.06
N GLY A 90 -4.73 -30.42 -4.75
CA GLY A 90 -5.02 -29.03 -5.14
C GLY A 90 -4.98 -28.09 -3.95
N CYS A 91 -4.77 -26.80 -4.23
CA CYS A 91 -4.76 -25.73 -3.24
C CYS A 91 -6.13 -25.07 -3.12
N SER A 92 -6.63 -24.93 -1.89
CA SER A 92 -7.73 -24.00 -1.58
C SER A 92 -7.28 -22.55 -1.75
N ASP A 93 -8.21 -21.61 -1.94
CA ASP A 93 -7.90 -20.17 -2.08
C ASP A 93 -6.98 -19.64 -0.97
N LYS A 94 -7.25 -19.98 0.29
CA LYS A 94 -6.40 -19.60 1.44
C LYS A 94 -4.96 -20.13 1.33
N GLN A 95 -4.77 -21.31 0.74
CA GLN A 95 -3.44 -21.86 0.47
C GLN A 95 -2.77 -21.17 -0.73
N ILE A 96 -3.54 -20.74 -1.73
CA ILE A 96 -3.06 -19.94 -2.86
C ILE A 96 -2.59 -18.56 -2.38
N ASP A 97 -3.32 -17.89 -1.48
CA ASP A 97 -2.90 -16.61 -0.87
C ASP A 97 -1.62 -16.74 -0.03
N THR A 98 -1.54 -17.82 0.74
CA THR A 98 -0.32 -18.14 1.52
C THR A 98 0.87 -18.42 0.61
N LEU A 99 0.65 -19.16 -0.49
CA LEU A 99 1.66 -19.41 -1.52
C LEU A 99 2.07 -18.10 -2.22
N TYR A 100 1.13 -17.24 -2.58
CA TYR A 100 1.40 -15.92 -3.17
C TYR A 100 2.36 -15.13 -2.27
N THR A 101 2.04 -15.06 -0.98
CA THR A 101 2.86 -14.41 0.05
C THR A 101 4.26 -15.05 0.13
N ALA A 102 4.34 -16.38 0.15
CA ALA A 102 5.61 -17.11 0.16
C ALA A 102 6.47 -16.85 -1.10
N VAL A 103 5.86 -16.67 -2.27
CA VAL A 103 6.60 -16.28 -3.49
C VAL A 103 7.19 -14.88 -3.36
N ILE A 104 6.43 -13.90 -2.86
CA ILE A 104 6.93 -12.53 -2.64
C ILE A 104 8.08 -12.51 -1.64
N GLU A 105 7.97 -13.28 -0.55
CA GLU A 105 9.02 -13.43 0.45
C GLU A 105 10.29 -14.10 -0.13
N ALA A 106 10.15 -15.20 -0.87
CA ALA A 106 11.26 -15.89 -1.53
C ALA A 106 12.01 -14.97 -2.53
N LYS A 107 11.26 -14.14 -3.28
CA LYS A 107 11.82 -13.11 -4.16
C LYS A 107 12.61 -12.06 -3.38
N THR A 108 12.09 -11.61 -2.24
CA THR A 108 12.71 -10.58 -1.39
C THR A 108 14.04 -11.06 -0.83
N LEU A 109 14.08 -12.27 -0.28
CA LEU A 109 15.31 -12.94 0.15
C LEU A 109 16.31 -13.08 -1.01
N ALA A 110 15.87 -13.57 -2.17
CA ALA A 110 16.74 -13.71 -3.35
C ALA A 110 17.25 -12.37 -3.89
N ARG A 111 16.44 -11.31 -3.82
CA ARG A 111 16.83 -9.95 -4.24
C ARG A 111 17.97 -9.44 -3.36
N SER A 112 17.81 -9.49 -2.04
CA SER A 112 18.86 -9.10 -1.08
C SER A 112 20.15 -9.89 -1.29
N ALA A 113 20.05 -11.22 -1.43
CA ALA A 113 21.22 -12.06 -1.71
C ALA A 113 21.91 -11.68 -3.02
N SER A 114 21.14 -11.35 -4.05
CA SER A 114 21.65 -10.93 -5.35
C SER A 114 22.34 -9.56 -5.29
N ASP A 115 21.75 -8.59 -4.61
CA ASP A 115 22.27 -7.23 -4.45
C ASP A 115 23.52 -7.22 -3.56
N ALA A 116 23.55 -8.07 -2.51
CA ALA A 116 24.73 -8.34 -1.72
C ALA A 116 25.87 -8.95 -2.56
N LEU A 117 25.56 -9.93 -3.43
CA LEU A 117 26.54 -10.54 -4.33
C LEU A 117 26.91 -9.66 -5.54
N ALA A 118 26.18 -8.57 -5.82
CA ALA A 118 26.57 -7.61 -6.86
C ALA A 118 27.88 -6.87 -6.51
N LYS A 119 28.12 -6.68 -5.20
CA LYS A 119 29.30 -6.03 -4.63
C LYS A 119 30.54 -6.94 -4.71
N PRO A 120 31.68 -6.52 -5.30
CA PRO A 120 32.90 -7.34 -5.38
C PRO A 120 33.43 -7.81 -4.02
N GLU A 121 33.36 -6.93 -3.02
CA GLU A 121 33.79 -7.18 -1.64
C GLU A 121 32.98 -8.24 -0.91
N SER A 122 31.83 -8.68 -1.45
CA SER A 122 30.96 -9.68 -0.82
C SER A 122 31.69 -11.01 -0.58
N THR A 123 32.68 -11.36 -1.42
CA THR A 123 33.51 -12.57 -1.24
C THR A 123 34.30 -12.59 0.07
N GLY A 124 34.58 -11.42 0.66
CA GLY A 124 35.30 -11.27 1.92
C GLY A 124 34.40 -11.16 3.16
N SER A 125 33.07 -11.13 3.03
CA SER A 125 32.16 -10.91 4.16
C SER A 125 32.02 -12.14 5.05
N LYS A 126 31.65 -11.95 6.33
CA LYS A 126 31.40 -13.08 7.24
C LYS A 126 30.33 -14.01 6.67
N SER A 127 29.21 -13.49 6.18
CA SER A 127 28.12 -14.30 5.63
C SER A 127 28.54 -15.11 4.39
N PHE A 128 29.33 -14.55 3.47
CA PHE A 128 29.83 -15.32 2.32
C PHE A 128 30.79 -16.42 2.77
N LEU A 129 31.74 -16.10 3.66
CA LEU A 129 32.70 -17.08 4.16
C LEU A 129 32.03 -18.16 5.04
N LYS A 130 30.96 -17.82 5.75
CA LYS A 130 30.14 -18.74 6.56
C LYS A 130 29.37 -19.72 5.67
N TRP A 131 28.57 -19.20 4.74
CA TRP A 131 27.62 -19.99 3.95
C TRP A 131 28.18 -20.55 2.64
N PHE A 132 29.24 -19.99 2.07
CA PHE A 132 29.87 -20.48 0.84
C PHE A 132 31.33 -20.89 1.00
N GLY A 133 32.01 -20.48 2.08
CA GLY A 133 33.38 -20.89 2.36
C GLY A 133 34.47 -20.04 1.72
N LYS A 134 35.71 -20.28 2.13
CA LYS A 134 36.91 -19.54 1.69
C LYS A 134 37.42 -20.00 0.33
N GLU A 135 37.32 -21.29 0.02
CA GLU A 135 37.77 -21.81 -1.29
C GLU A 135 36.92 -21.25 -2.45
N ASN A 136 35.67 -20.87 -2.16
CA ASN A 136 34.73 -20.27 -3.10
C ASN A 136 34.75 -18.73 -3.15
N ALA A 137 35.58 -18.08 -2.34
CA ALA A 137 35.67 -16.61 -2.25
C ALA A 137 36.40 -16.00 -3.45
N ASN A 138 35.79 -16.11 -4.64
CA ASN A 138 36.29 -15.56 -5.89
C ASN A 138 35.17 -15.01 -6.78
N ASP A 139 35.49 -14.05 -7.64
CA ASP A 139 34.53 -13.34 -8.49
C ASP A 139 33.74 -14.25 -9.44
N ALA A 140 34.36 -15.32 -9.96
CA ALA A 140 33.69 -16.25 -10.86
C ALA A 140 32.57 -17.00 -10.14
N MET A 141 32.83 -17.50 -8.92
CA MET A 141 31.82 -18.16 -8.10
C MET A 141 30.77 -17.16 -7.58
N ARG A 142 31.16 -15.98 -7.08
CA ARG A 142 30.23 -14.89 -6.70
C ARG A 142 29.24 -14.58 -7.82
N THR A 143 29.76 -14.32 -9.01
CA THR A 143 28.95 -13.99 -10.20
C THR A 143 28.08 -15.17 -10.62
N ALA A 144 28.58 -16.40 -10.54
CA ALA A 144 27.81 -17.60 -10.84
C ALA A 144 26.67 -17.83 -9.83
N ILE A 145 26.90 -17.66 -8.53
CA ILE A 145 25.85 -17.79 -7.51
C ILE A 145 24.79 -16.71 -7.74
N LYS A 146 25.19 -15.43 -7.90
CA LYS A 146 24.25 -14.33 -8.18
C LYS A 146 23.37 -14.62 -9.40
N ALA A 147 23.99 -14.84 -10.57
CA ALA A 147 23.29 -14.91 -11.86
C ALA A 147 22.48 -16.20 -12.08
N ASN A 148 22.70 -17.23 -11.25
CA ASN A 148 22.07 -18.54 -11.42
C ASN A 148 21.21 -18.95 -10.23
N ASN A 149 21.64 -18.72 -8.99
CA ASN A 149 20.91 -19.15 -7.80
C ASN A 149 19.93 -18.09 -7.26
N TYR A 150 20.17 -16.79 -7.51
CA TYR A 150 19.35 -15.70 -6.97
C TYR A 150 18.64 -14.84 -8.00
N ASP A 151 19.32 -14.35 -9.04
CA ASP A 151 18.70 -13.53 -10.08
C ASP A 151 17.46 -14.21 -10.72
N PRO A 152 17.46 -15.51 -11.02
CA PRO A 152 16.26 -16.18 -11.53
C PRO A 152 15.13 -16.28 -10.50
N VAL A 153 15.44 -16.51 -9.22
CA VAL A 153 14.44 -16.61 -8.14
C VAL A 153 13.80 -15.25 -7.83
N ALA A 154 14.58 -14.16 -7.82
CA ALA A 154 14.07 -12.81 -7.67
C ALA A 154 13.09 -12.39 -8.80
N ASN A 155 13.09 -13.11 -9.93
CA ASN A 155 12.21 -12.91 -11.07
C ASN A 155 11.05 -13.94 -11.18
N VAL A 156 10.95 -14.91 -10.26
CA VAL A 156 9.78 -15.79 -10.15
C VAL A 156 8.52 -14.95 -9.95
N GLN A 157 7.38 -15.40 -10.45
CA GLN A 157 6.08 -14.74 -10.22
C GLN A 157 5.16 -15.68 -9.45
N PRO A 158 4.27 -15.15 -8.60
CA PRO A 158 3.24 -15.96 -7.98
C PRO A 158 2.29 -16.49 -9.07
N PRO A 159 1.65 -17.66 -8.85
CA PRO A 159 0.50 -18.04 -9.66
C PRO A 159 -0.62 -17.00 -9.49
N TRP A 160 -1.42 -16.83 -10.54
CA TRP A 160 -2.53 -15.88 -10.61
C TRP A 160 -3.73 -16.53 -11.31
N GLU A 161 -4.89 -15.89 -11.24
CA GLU A 161 -6.18 -16.47 -11.63
C GLU A 161 -6.20 -17.15 -13.01
N LYS A 162 -5.57 -16.56 -14.04
CA LYS A 162 -5.53 -17.14 -15.40
C LYS A 162 -4.57 -18.35 -15.55
N ASN A 163 -3.78 -18.66 -14.52
CA ASN A 163 -2.86 -19.79 -14.47
C ASN A 163 -3.29 -20.84 -13.42
N ARG A 164 -4.52 -20.78 -12.90
CA ARG A 164 -5.10 -21.89 -12.13
C ARG A 164 -5.33 -23.09 -13.05
N ILE A 165 -5.09 -24.29 -12.53
CA ILE A 165 -5.31 -25.57 -13.20
C ILE A 165 -6.43 -26.27 -12.43
N HIS A 166 -7.66 -26.20 -12.97
CA HIS A 166 -8.88 -26.73 -12.34
C HIS A 166 -9.14 -28.22 -12.64
N ASP A 167 -8.13 -28.97 -13.12
CA ASP A 167 -8.16 -30.41 -13.34
C ASP A 167 -6.86 -30.99 -12.77
N ALA A 168 -6.96 -31.84 -11.75
CA ALA A 168 -5.82 -32.46 -11.07
C ALA A 168 -5.05 -33.49 -11.93
N ASN A 169 -5.30 -33.56 -13.23
CA ASN A 169 -4.53 -34.33 -14.20
C ASN A 169 -3.08 -33.81 -14.35
N LEU A 170 -2.21 -34.21 -13.42
CA LEU A 170 -0.78 -33.88 -13.39
C LEU A 170 -0.02 -34.29 -14.67
N ALA A 171 -0.58 -35.14 -15.54
CA ALA A 171 0.03 -35.50 -16.83
C ALA A 171 -0.19 -34.44 -17.94
N ALA A 172 -0.95 -33.36 -17.65
CA ALA A 172 -1.24 -32.26 -18.57
C ALA A 172 -0.55 -30.93 -18.20
N LEU A 173 0.33 -30.92 -17.20
CA LEU A 173 1.06 -29.72 -16.77
C LEU A 173 1.97 -29.18 -17.88
N SER A 174 2.22 -27.85 -17.89
CA SER A 174 3.19 -27.27 -18.83
C SER A 174 4.55 -27.94 -18.65
N PRO A 175 5.20 -28.49 -19.70
CA PRO A 175 6.53 -29.08 -19.61
C PRO A 175 7.64 -28.04 -19.33
N THR A 176 7.31 -26.75 -19.44
CA THR A 176 8.23 -25.61 -19.31
C THR A 176 7.76 -24.57 -18.27
N GLY A 177 6.69 -24.85 -17.53
CA GLY A 177 6.12 -23.98 -16.52
C GLY A 177 6.34 -24.51 -15.10
N LEU A 178 6.48 -23.60 -14.13
CA LEU A 178 6.57 -23.97 -12.72
C LEU A 178 5.16 -24.15 -12.16
N THR A 179 4.83 -25.37 -11.73
CA THR A 179 3.53 -25.68 -11.13
C THR A 179 3.66 -25.81 -9.61
N PHE A 180 2.68 -25.29 -8.87
CA PHE A 180 2.51 -25.52 -7.44
C PHE A 180 1.31 -26.44 -7.20
N VAL A 181 1.43 -27.41 -6.30
CA VAL A 181 0.34 -28.31 -5.91
C VAL A 181 0.32 -28.48 -4.40
N CYS A 182 -0.84 -28.27 -3.77
CA CYS A 182 -1.03 -28.57 -2.36
C CYS A 182 -1.50 -30.02 -2.21
N ILE A 183 -0.98 -30.73 -1.22
CA ILE A 183 -1.32 -32.13 -0.97
C ILE A 183 -1.64 -32.38 0.52
N PRO A 184 -2.49 -33.38 0.83
CA PRO A 184 -2.97 -33.62 2.19
C PRO A 184 -1.94 -34.32 3.08
N TYR A 185 -2.20 -34.33 4.39
CA TYR A 185 -1.26 -34.78 5.42
C TYR A 185 -0.95 -36.29 5.37
N ASP A 186 -1.87 -37.09 4.86
CA ASP A 186 -1.78 -38.55 4.77
C ASP A 186 -1.07 -39.03 3.49
N PHE A 187 -0.78 -38.13 2.55
CA PHE A 187 -0.04 -38.45 1.35
C PHE A 187 1.43 -38.78 1.69
N ALA A 188 1.91 -39.94 1.25
CA ALA A 188 3.23 -40.49 1.65
C ALA A 188 4.45 -39.60 1.30
N LEU A 189 4.26 -38.57 0.49
CA LEU A 189 5.24 -37.53 0.16
C LEU A 189 5.47 -36.54 1.32
N CYS A 190 4.44 -36.22 2.11
CA CYS A 190 4.54 -35.31 3.26
C CYS A 190 4.96 -36.03 4.54
N GLY A 191 6.13 -36.67 4.50
CA GLY A 191 6.74 -37.28 5.69
C GLY A 191 6.96 -36.28 6.83
N PRO A 192 7.12 -36.74 8.09
CA PRO A 192 7.22 -35.85 9.25
C PRO A 192 8.31 -34.79 9.11
N GLY A 193 7.90 -33.51 9.06
CA GLY A 193 8.78 -32.35 8.93
C GLY A 193 8.95 -31.79 7.52
N ALA A 194 8.46 -32.47 6.47
CA ALA A 194 8.43 -31.91 5.12
C ALA A 194 7.41 -30.75 5.03
N ALA A 195 7.81 -29.64 4.39
CA ALA A 195 6.93 -28.49 4.17
C ALA A 195 6.71 -28.23 2.69
N ALA A 196 7.77 -28.19 1.89
CA ALA A 196 7.66 -28.27 0.44
C ALA A 196 8.65 -29.31 -0.10
N ILE A 197 8.47 -29.74 -1.35
CA ILE A 197 9.40 -30.61 -2.08
C ILE A 197 9.33 -30.28 -3.58
N ALA A 198 10.46 -29.94 -4.19
CA ALA A 198 10.60 -29.74 -5.62
C ALA A 198 10.78 -31.08 -6.38
N PHE A 199 9.85 -31.38 -7.27
CA PHE A 199 9.91 -32.48 -8.21
C PHE A 199 10.31 -32.03 -9.62
N GLN A 200 11.07 -32.91 -10.27
CA GLN A 200 11.30 -32.88 -11.70
C GLN A 200 10.82 -34.23 -12.25
N THR A 201 9.63 -34.25 -12.84
CA THR A 201 9.00 -35.45 -13.39
C THR A 201 9.62 -35.82 -14.74
N GLY A 202 10.59 -36.73 -14.68
CA GLY A 202 11.07 -37.46 -15.85
C GLY A 202 12.04 -36.70 -16.76
N SER A 203 12.41 -37.36 -17.85
CA SER A 203 13.21 -36.73 -18.91
C SER A 203 12.31 -35.86 -19.80
N ILE A 204 12.89 -35.21 -20.81
CA ILE A 204 12.16 -34.44 -21.86
C ILE A 204 11.05 -35.29 -22.57
N SER A 205 11.00 -36.60 -22.32
CA SER A 205 9.94 -37.53 -22.74
C SER A 205 8.60 -37.45 -21.99
N ASP A 206 8.55 -36.95 -20.76
CA ASP A 206 7.44 -37.25 -19.83
C ASP A 206 6.42 -36.10 -19.69
N ASN A 207 6.47 -35.10 -20.59
CA ASN A 207 5.48 -34.03 -20.80
C ASN A 207 5.06 -33.17 -19.59
N THR A 208 5.79 -33.23 -18.47
CA THR A 208 5.39 -32.59 -17.21
C THR A 208 6.54 -31.73 -16.67
N GLY A 209 6.24 -30.46 -16.35
CA GLY A 209 7.24 -29.47 -15.96
C GLY A 209 7.69 -29.54 -14.50
N PRO A 210 8.56 -28.60 -14.07
CA PRO A 210 8.97 -28.51 -12.68
C PRO A 210 7.74 -28.26 -11.77
N LEU A 211 7.65 -29.05 -10.71
CA LEU A 211 6.51 -29.07 -9.78
C LEU A 211 7.03 -28.83 -8.36
N VAL A 212 6.45 -27.90 -7.62
CA VAL A 212 6.69 -27.74 -6.18
C VAL A 212 5.46 -28.19 -5.43
N THR A 213 5.62 -29.28 -4.70
CA THR A 213 4.59 -29.89 -3.85
C THR A 213 4.62 -29.22 -2.48
N LEU A 214 3.46 -28.77 -2.01
CA LEU A 214 3.29 -28.03 -0.76
C LEU A 214 2.52 -28.88 0.25
N CYS A 215 3.19 -29.25 1.34
CA CYS A 215 2.64 -30.02 2.44
C CYS A 215 1.91 -29.11 3.45
N PRO A 216 1.01 -29.64 4.29
CA PRO A 216 0.30 -28.85 5.29
C PRO A 216 1.20 -27.99 6.21
N PRO A 217 2.40 -28.46 6.66
CA PRO A 217 3.33 -27.64 7.42
C PRO A 217 3.89 -26.41 6.71
N PHE A 218 3.71 -26.25 5.38
CA PHE A 218 4.06 -25.03 4.65
C PHE A 218 3.15 -23.85 5.02
N PHE A 219 1.87 -24.14 5.30
CA PHE A 219 0.83 -23.14 5.53
C PHE A 219 0.69 -22.72 7.00
N SER A 220 1.41 -23.40 7.90
CA SER A 220 1.46 -23.11 9.34
C SER A 220 2.85 -22.65 9.81
N ARG A 221 3.69 -22.14 8.89
CA ARG A 221 5.02 -21.61 9.22
C ARG A 221 4.92 -20.22 9.88
N PRO A 222 5.91 -19.84 10.71
CA PRO A 222 5.98 -18.51 11.31
C PRO A 222 6.05 -17.40 10.26
N THR A 223 5.73 -16.18 10.68
CA THR A 223 5.86 -14.96 9.86
C THR A 223 7.32 -14.62 9.58
N TRP A 224 7.52 -13.79 8.55
CA TRP A 224 8.82 -13.20 8.19
C TRP A 224 9.54 -12.56 9.39
N GLN A 225 8.82 -11.74 10.15
CA GLN A 225 9.34 -11.03 11.32
C GLN A 225 9.85 -12.02 12.37
N ASN A 226 9.06 -13.05 12.69
CA ASN A 226 9.44 -14.07 13.68
C ASN A 226 10.71 -14.84 13.27
N MET A 227 10.91 -15.12 11.98
CA MET A 227 12.16 -15.71 11.47
C MET A 227 13.34 -14.74 11.55
N ALA A 228 13.15 -13.50 11.11
CA ALA A 228 14.21 -12.49 11.09
C ALA A 228 14.69 -12.15 12.51
N ASP A 229 13.77 -12.02 13.46
CA ASP A 229 14.08 -11.65 14.85
C ASP A 229 14.67 -12.82 15.64
N ASP A 230 14.22 -14.05 15.41
CA ASP A 230 14.92 -15.25 15.91
C ASP A 230 16.35 -15.29 15.38
N TRP A 231 16.55 -15.11 14.07
CA TRP A 231 17.88 -15.16 13.46
C TRP A 231 18.84 -14.07 13.98
N ARG A 232 18.37 -12.83 14.13
CA ARG A 232 19.15 -11.70 14.69
C ARG A 232 19.47 -11.89 16.18
N THR A 233 18.52 -12.38 16.98
CA THR A 233 18.67 -12.40 18.46
C THR A 233 19.24 -13.70 19.00
N SER A 234 18.88 -14.84 18.40
CA SER A 234 19.27 -16.17 18.84
C SER A 234 20.49 -16.71 18.10
N GLY A 235 20.77 -16.20 16.89
CA GLY A 235 21.89 -16.64 16.05
C GLY A 235 21.90 -18.16 15.83
N TRP A 236 20.74 -18.81 15.95
CA TRP A 236 20.48 -20.25 16.14
C TRP A 236 21.22 -20.97 17.29
N ASP A 237 22.22 -20.35 17.91
CA ASP A 237 23.13 -20.97 18.88
C ASP A 237 22.53 -21.15 20.29
N LYS A 238 21.57 -20.32 20.69
CA LYS A 238 20.92 -20.35 22.03
C LYS A 238 19.81 -21.40 22.16
N THR A 239 19.11 -21.71 21.06
CA THR A 239 17.86 -22.51 21.09
C THR A 239 17.96 -23.84 20.35
N GLY A 240 18.91 -23.99 19.41
CA GLY A 240 19.03 -25.19 18.56
C GLY A 240 17.81 -25.43 17.66
N LYS A 241 16.98 -24.40 17.45
CA LYS A 241 15.82 -24.41 16.56
C LYS A 241 15.77 -23.09 15.83
N VAL A 242 15.55 -23.15 14.52
CA VAL A 242 15.36 -21.98 13.67
C VAL A 242 13.89 -21.88 13.31
N LEU A 243 13.28 -20.71 13.50
CA LEU A 243 12.00 -20.39 12.90
C LEU A 243 12.20 -20.13 11.40
N LEU A 244 11.59 -20.94 10.54
CA LEU A 244 11.74 -20.85 9.08
C LEU A 244 10.37 -20.67 8.42
N THR A 245 10.23 -19.64 7.59
CA THR A 245 8.98 -19.29 6.92
C THR A 245 8.67 -20.12 5.67
N SER A 246 7.49 -19.92 5.10
CA SER A 246 7.07 -20.47 3.81
C SER A 246 7.94 -19.96 2.67
N GLY A 247 8.28 -18.67 2.62
CA GLY A 247 9.14 -18.10 1.57
C GLY A 247 10.60 -18.50 1.69
N PHE A 248 11.15 -18.67 2.90
CA PHE A 248 12.47 -19.30 3.08
C PHE A 248 12.47 -20.72 2.50
N THR A 249 11.45 -21.51 2.84
CA THR A 249 11.29 -22.89 2.35
C THR A 249 11.20 -22.90 0.83
N LEU A 250 10.42 -22.00 0.25
CA LEU A 250 10.30 -21.90 -1.19
C LEU A 250 11.62 -21.48 -1.86
N LEU A 251 12.36 -20.51 -1.30
CA LEU A 251 13.68 -20.14 -1.81
C LEU A 251 14.64 -21.33 -1.86
N HIS A 252 14.60 -22.20 -0.85
CA HIS A 252 15.33 -23.47 -0.82
C HIS A 252 14.90 -24.38 -1.98
N GLU A 253 13.60 -24.70 -2.10
CA GLU A 253 13.08 -25.62 -3.12
C GLU A 253 13.42 -25.18 -4.55
N LEU A 254 13.35 -23.88 -4.83
CA LEU A 254 13.65 -23.32 -6.15
C LEU A 254 15.13 -23.54 -6.57
N GLN A 255 16.05 -23.80 -5.64
CA GLN A 255 17.45 -24.11 -5.97
C GLN A 255 17.63 -25.48 -6.64
N HIS A 256 16.71 -26.41 -6.40
CA HIS A 256 16.75 -27.76 -6.98
C HIS A 256 16.23 -27.80 -8.42
N ILE A 257 15.66 -26.72 -8.95
CA ILE A 257 14.99 -26.66 -10.24
C ILE A 257 15.96 -26.19 -11.34
N PRO A 258 16.42 -27.07 -12.27
CA PRO A 258 17.41 -26.68 -13.28
C PRO A 258 16.90 -25.67 -14.31
N GLN A 259 15.59 -25.56 -14.51
CA GLN A 259 14.99 -24.50 -15.34
C GLN A 259 15.26 -23.11 -14.75
N ILE A 260 15.37 -23.00 -13.42
CA ILE A 260 15.70 -21.77 -12.69
C ILE A 260 17.21 -21.62 -12.59
N THR A 261 17.88 -22.58 -11.95
CA THR A 261 19.32 -22.47 -11.61
C THR A 261 20.26 -22.82 -12.76
N GLY A 262 19.80 -23.56 -13.77
CA GLY A 262 20.64 -24.18 -14.80
C GLY A 262 21.37 -25.43 -14.28
N ASP A 263 21.51 -26.44 -15.14
CA ASP A 263 22.11 -27.75 -14.77
C ASP A 263 23.47 -27.67 -14.06
N GLN A 264 24.25 -26.62 -14.35
CA GLN A 264 25.59 -26.40 -13.78
C GLN A 264 25.59 -25.79 -12.36
N ARG A 265 24.46 -25.29 -11.89
CA ARG A 265 24.29 -24.60 -10.60
C ARG A 265 23.05 -25.05 -9.81
N ARG A 266 22.40 -26.13 -10.26
CA ARG A 266 21.40 -26.88 -9.49
C ARG A 266 21.99 -27.29 -8.15
N CYS A 267 21.30 -26.96 -7.07
CA CYS A 267 21.66 -27.39 -5.73
C CYS A 267 21.06 -28.76 -5.40
N THR A 268 21.64 -29.39 -4.38
CA THR A 268 21.20 -30.65 -3.77
C THR A 268 21.11 -30.47 -2.26
N ASP A 269 20.43 -31.38 -1.58
CA ASP A 269 20.53 -31.50 -0.13
C ASP A 269 21.79 -32.28 0.21
N VAL A 270 22.77 -31.60 0.79
CA VAL A 270 24.04 -32.24 1.17
C VAL A 270 23.80 -33.08 2.42
N ASP A 271 24.24 -34.35 2.41
CA ASP A 271 24.08 -35.27 3.53
C ASP A 271 24.68 -34.70 4.84
N ASN A 272 24.06 -35.07 5.97
CA ASN A 272 24.43 -34.60 7.30
C ASN A 272 25.69 -35.31 7.85
N TYR A 273 26.87 -34.86 7.39
CA TYR A 273 28.17 -35.35 7.88
C TYR A 273 28.66 -34.67 9.16
N ALA A 274 28.00 -33.59 9.61
CA ALA A 274 28.36 -32.80 10.80
C ALA A 274 27.12 -32.44 11.65
N PRO A 275 26.43 -33.43 12.24
CA PRO A 275 25.14 -33.20 12.91
C PRO A 275 25.29 -32.37 14.19
N ALA A 276 24.33 -31.47 14.40
CA ALA A 276 24.17 -30.78 15.68
C ALA A 276 23.69 -31.75 16.77
N PRO A 277 23.90 -31.45 18.06
CA PRO A 277 23.34 -32.25 19.15
C PRO A 277 21.81 -32.36 19.03
N ASN A 278 21.29 -33.58 18.91
CA ASN A 278 19.88 -33.93 18.69
C ASN A 278 19.32 -33.70 17.26
N ASP A 279 20.15 -33.38 16.27
CA ASP A 279 19.73 -33.38 14.88
C ASP A 279 19.60 -34.82 14.35
N VAL A 280 18.39 -35.19 13.94
CA VAL A 280 18.04 -36.51 13.37
C VAL A 280 17.79 -36.45 11.86
N THR A 281 18.00 -35.29 11.24
CA THR A 281 17.81 -35.10 9.80
C THR A 281 18.97 -35.73 9.00
N LYS A 282 18.65 -36.29 7.83
CA LYS A 282 19.65 -36.96 6.98
C LYS A 282 20.48 -35.99 6.13
N ALA A 283 20.02 -34.76 5.95
CA ALA A 283 20.68 -33.71 5.19
C ALA A 283 20.97 -32.48 6.07
N CYS A 284 21.93 -31.65 5.69
CA CYS A 284 22.24 -30.41 6.37
C CYS A 284 21.14 -29.35 6.18
N TYR A 285 20.07 -29.45 6.97
CA TYR A 285 19.07 -28.39 7.13
C TYR A 285 19.36 -27.49 8.34
N HIS A 286 19.99 -28.03 9.39
CA HIS A 286 20.36 -27.23 10.56
C HIS A 286 21.54 -26.29 10.24
N PRO A 287 21.54 -25.01 10.69
CA PRO A 287 22.59 -24.05 10.36
C PRO A 287 24.00 -24.52 10.76
N TYR A 288 24.14 -25.15 11.93
CA TYR A 288 25.39 -25.77 12.37
C TYR A 288 25.99 -26.69 11.31
N CYS A 289 25.18 -27.58 10.72
CA CYS A 289 25.62 -28.52 9.67
C CYS A 289 26.06 -27.74 8.42
N CYS A 290 25.22 -26.78 7.99
CA CYS A 290 25.46 -25.91 6.83
C CYS A 290 26.76 -25.10 6.94
N GLU A 291 27.14 -24.67 8.14
CA GLU A 291 28.39 -23.94 8.40
C GLU A 291 29.64 -24.84 8.43
N HIS A 292 29.47 -26.13 8.75
CA HIS A 292 30.59 -27.06 9.02
C HIS A 292 30.86 -28.12 7.93
N ILE A 293 30.06 -28.19 6.86
CA ILE A 293 30.38 -28.99 5.66
C ILE A 293 31.55 -28.38 4.86
N ASP A 294 32.20 -29.20 4.02
CA ASP A 294 33.31 -28.78 3.16
C ASP A 294 32.88 -27.61 2.24
N ASP A 295 33.80 -26.66 2.00
CA ASP A 295 33.53 -25.48 1.16
C ASP A 295 32.98 -25.85 -0.24
N LYS A 296 33.51 -26.91 -0.87
CA LYS A 296 33.00 -27.45 -2.16
C LYS A 296 31.50 -27.82 -2.14
N ASP A 297 30.97 -28.21 -0.98
CA ASP A 297 29.60 -28.69 -0.79
C ASP A 297 28.69 -27.55 -0.31
N LYS A 298 29.24 -26.56 0.42
CA LYS A 298 28.53 -25.32 0.80
C LYS A 298 27.88 -24.60 -0.39
N VAL A 299 28.57 -24.49 -1.51
CA VAL A 299 28.05 -23.88 -2.75
C VAL A 299 27.15 -24.81 -3.58
N GLN A 300 26.91 -26.03 -3.12
CA GLN A 300 25.99 -27.00 -3.71
C GLN A 300 24.75 -27.24 -2.82
N ASN A 301 24.84 -26.99 -1.51
CA ASN A 301 23.73 -27.18 -0.58
C ASN A 301 22.63 -26.12 -0.79
N ALA A 302 21.39 -26.54 -1.05
CA ALA A 302 20.26 -25.62 -1.24
C ALA A 302 19.98 -24.80 0.04
N GLN A 303 20.11 -25.42 1.21
CA GLN A 303 19.93 -24.75 2.49
C GLN A 303 20.96 -23.62 2.72
N ASN A 304 22.21 -23.78 2.28
CA ASN A 304 23.22 -22.73 2.37
C ASN A 304 22.87 -21.50 1.53
N MET A 305 22.18 -21.68 0.39
CA MET A 305 21.66 -20.55 -0.40
C MET A 305 20.55 -19.82 0.38
N ALA A 306 19.59 -20.56 0.94
CA ALA A 306 18.52 -19.95 1.72
C ALA A 306 19.04 -19.24 2.98
N TYR A 307 20.01 -19.82 3.71
CA TYR A 307 20.65 -19.16 4.85
C TYR A 307 21.50 -17.96 4.46
N TYR A 308 22.27 -18.00 3.37
CA TYR A 308 22.99 -16.80 2.91
C TYR A 308 22.01 -15.66 2.64
N ALA A 309 20.90 -15.94 1.96
CA ALA A 309 19.88 -14.93 1.70
C ALA A 309 19.29 -14.34 3.00
N LEU A 310 18.90 -15.19 3.96
CA LEU A 310 18.42 -14.75 5.28
C LEU A 310 19.46 -13.89 6.01
N ASP A 311 20.73 -14.31 5.98
CA ASP A 311 21.83 -13.61 6.63
C ASP A 311 22.10 -12.24 5.97
N THR A 312 21.97 -12.10 4.65
CA THR A 312 22.11 -10.78 3.99
C THR A 312 21.03 -9.77 4.35
N VAL A 313 19.83 -10.23 4.74
CA VAL A 313 18.72 -9.35 5.16
C VAL A 313 18.77 -9.05 6.67
N THR A 314 19.39 -9.91 7.46
CA THR A 314 19.44 -9.79 8.93
C THR A 314 20.75 -9.18 9.44
N HIS A 315 21.85 -9.37 8.71
CA HIS A 315 23.20 -8.87 9.02
C HIS A 315 23.83 -8.28 7.74
N PRO A 316 23.37 -7.11 7.26
CA PRO A 316 23.74 -6.60 5.95
C PRO A 316 25.20 -6.12 5.90
N LEU A 317 25.84 -6.31 4.74
CA LEU A 317 27.31 -6.29 4.55
C LEU A 317 28.06 -5.01 4.98
N TRP A 318 27.37 -3.92 5.31
CA TRP A 318 27.98 -2.65 5.71
C TRP A 318 28.46 -2.66 7.17
N GLU A 319 27.85 -3.44 8.06
CA GLU A 319 28.30 -3.61 9.46
C GLU A 319 29.68 -4.25 9.59
N ASP A 320 30.09 -5.05 8.59
CA ASP A 320 31.37 -5.78 8.55
C ASP A 320 32.53 -4.98 7.94
N SER A 321 32.25 -3.85 7.31
CA SER A 321 33.30 -2.95 6.83
C SER A 321 33.82 -2.10 8.00
N GLY A 322 35.07 -2.32 8.41
CA GLY A 322 35.68 -1.77 9.64
C GLY A 322 35.92 -0.25 9.65
N TRP A 323 34.91 0.56 9.33
CA TRP A 323 34.95 2.02 9.27
C TRP A 323 34.98 2.70 10.65
N LEU A 324 34.48 2.04 11.69
CA LEU A 324 34.52 2.56 13.07
C LEU A 324 35.93 2.56 13.69
N ASP A 325 36.91 1.84 13.10
CA ASP A 325 38.27 1.75 13.65
C ASP A 325 39.25 2.80 13.09
N GLN A 326 38.82 3.65 12.13
CA GLN A 326 39.64 4.75 11.60
C GLN A 326 39.34 6.14 12.21
N ILE A 327 38.21 6.31 12.91
CA ILE A 327 37.82 7.60 13.52
C ILE A 327 38.45 7.79 14.93
N SER A 328 39.34 6.88 15.36
CA SER A 328 40.11 6.98 16.61
C SER A 328 41.52 7.60 16.47
N LYS A 329 41.95 7.97 15.24
CA LYS A 329 43.35 8.39 14.95
C LYS A 329 43.57 9.82 14.49
N TYR A 330 42.54 10.67 14.49
CA TYR A 330 42.67 12.11 14.23
C TYR A 330 41.99 12.93 15.33
N ASN A 331 42.56 12.88 16.53
CA ASN A 331 42.28 13.84 17.60
C ASN A 331 43.51 13.97 18.52
N ASP A 332 44.51 14.72 18.07
CA ASP A 332 45.47 15.35 18.97
C ASP A 332 46.15 16.53 18.28
N TYR A 333 45.79 17.76 18.67
CA TYR A 333 46.66 18.95 18.77
C TYR A 333 45.84 20.16 19.24
N GLU A 334 45.75 20.35 20.56
CA GLU A 334 45.39 21.65 21.13
C GLU A 334 46.46 22.71 20.80
N LYS A 335 46.04 23.95 20.50
CA LYS A 335 46.37 25.15 21.30
C LYS A 335 45.75 26.44 20.75
N VAL A 336 45.02 27.14 21.63
CA VAL A 336 44.62 28.55 21.48
C VAL A 336 45.82 29.45 21.86
N PRO A 337 45.94 30.69 21.33
CA PRO A 337 45.51 31.83 22.16
C PRO A 337 44.90 33.05 21.40
N ASN A 338 43.76 33.51 21.93
CA ASN A 338 43.26 34.90 22.10
C ASN A 338 43.28 35.99 20.98
N SER A 339 42.08 36.57 20.84
CA SER A 339 41.73 38.01 20.71
C SER A 339 42.22 38.86 19.54
N GLU A 340 41.26 39.43 18.78
CA GLU A 340 40.86 40.84 18.95
C GLU A 340 39.49 41.16 18.30
N SER A 341 38.96 42.36 18.56
CA SER A 341 37.57 42.79 18.31
C SER A 341 37.41 43.76 17.11
N LEU A 342 36.21 43.86 16.51
CA LEU A 342 35.44 45.13 16.36
C LEU A 342 34.29 45.07 15.32
N GLY A 343 33.12 45.60 15.70
CA GLY A 343 32.31 46.50 14.84
C GLY A 343 31.13 45.92 14.03
N PRO A 344 30.07 46.71 13.72
CA PRO A 344 28.72 46.15 13.54
C PRO A 344 27.98 46.49 12.23
N SER A 345 26.78 45.90 12.12
CA SER A 345 25.68 46.05 11.13
C SER A 345 25.38 47.44 10.55
N PRO A 346 24.57 47.49 9.47
CA PRO A 346 23.34 48.31 9.54
C PRO A 346 22.05 47.65 9.00
N ARG A 347 20.92 48.06 9.61
CA ARG A 347 19.54 47.91 9.10
C ARG A 347 19.18 49.09 8.18
N TRP A 348 18.37 48.89 7.13
CA TRP A 348 17.42 49.86 6.48
C TRP A 348 16.52 49.06 5.50
N PHE A 349 15.24 49.33 5.21
CA PHE A 349 14.11 49.97 5.94
C PHE A 349 12.77 49.65 5.19
N LEU A 350 11.59 49.91 5.78
CA LEU A 350 10.27 49.84 5.12
C LEU A 350 9.62 51.23 4.98
N PRO A 351 8.69 51.42 4.03
CA PRO A 351 7.52 52.25 4.33
C PRO A 351 6.18 51.66 3.82
N HIS A 352 5.14 51.81 4.66
CA HIS A 352 3.73 51.69 4.25
C HIS A 352 3.20 53.00 3.65
N VAL A 353 2.21 52.91 2.75
CA VAL A 353 1.27 53.99 2.44
C VAL A 353 -0.14 53.40 2.23
N THR A 354 -1.15 54.02 2.84
CA THR A 354 -2.59 53.72 2.72
C THR A 354 -3.35 54.84 1.97
N PRO A 355 -4.61 54.64 1.54
CA PRO A 355 -5.04 55.10 0.20
C PRO A 355 -5.76 56.45 0.14
N ALA A 356 -5.94 56.96 -1.09
CA ALA A 356 -6.88 58.03 -1.42
C ALA A 356 -7.76 57.64 -2.62
N PHE A 357 -9.07 57.91 -2.53
CA PHE A 357 -10.05 57.67 -3.59
C PHE A 357 -9.93 58.68 -4.74
N GLY A 358 -10.19 58.23 -5.98
CA GLY A 358 -10.30 59.10 -7.15
C GLY A 358 -10.74 58.35 -8.40
N LEU A 359 -12.06 58.12 -8.57
CA LEU A 359 -12.61 57.50 -9.78
C LEU A 359 -12.56 58.48 -10.96
N SER A 360 -12.02 58.01 -12.10
CA SER A 360 -12.17 58.69 -13.40
C SER A 360 -12.31 57.66 -14.54
N GLN A 361 -12.34 58.16 -15.78
CA GLN A 361 -13.15 57.62 -16.90
C GLN A 361 -12.59 56.38 -17.62
N GLU A 362 -11.86 55.48 -16.95
CA GLU A 362 -11.25 54.29 -17.57
C GLU A 362 -12.07 52.99 -17.42
N SER A 363 -13.10 52.98 -16.56
CA SER A 363 -13.91 51.79 -16.22
C SER A 363 -14.72 51.18 -17.37
N ARG A 364 -14.66 51.76 -18.58
CA ARG A 364 -15.35 51.24 -19.78
C ARG A 364 -14.45 50.51 -20.78
N VAL A 365 -13.12 50.58 -20.62
CA VAL A 365 -12.18 49.82 -21.46
C VAL A 365 -11.85 48.47 -20.81
N TRP A 366 -11.71 48.44 -19.48
CA TRP A 366 -11.42 47.21 -18.74
C TRP A 366 -12.50 46.13 -18.86
N LEU A 367 -13.79 46.49 -18.92
CA LEU A 367 -14.88 45.52 -19.10
C LEU A 367 -14.80 44.79 -20.46
N LEU A 368 -14.38 45.46 -21.53
CA LEU A 368 -14.21 44.82 -22.85
C LEU A 368 -12.99 43.91 -22.90
N VAL A 369 -11.90 44.26 -22.21
CA VAL A 369 -10.70 43.42 -22.11
C VAL A 369 -10.96 42.17 -21.26
N VAL A 370 -11.70 42.30 -20.16
CA VAL A 370 -12.07 41.15 -19.31
C VAL A 370 -13.02 40.19 -20.05
N PHE A 371 -14.06 40.69 -20.73
CA PHE A 371 -14.94 39.81 -21.51
C PHE A 371 -14.25 39.18 -22.72
N ALA A 372 -13.37 39.90 -23.43
CA ALA A 372 -12.60 39.32 -24.54
C ALA A 372 -11.61 38.24 -24.07
N ASN A 373 -10.91 38.46 -22.96
CA ASN A 373 -10.05 37.43 -22.36
C ASN A 373 -10.85 36.24 -21.85
N HIS A 374 -12.00 36.44 -21.19
CA HIS A 374 -12.81 35.32 -20.72
C HIS A 374 -13.36 34.47 -21.89
N PHE A 375 -13.81 35.13 -22.97
CA PHE A 375 -14.25 34.42 -24.18
C PHE A 375 -13.10 33.70 -24.88
N LEU A 376 -11.92 34.31 -25.01
CA LEU A 376 -10.72 33.66 -25.57
C LEU A 376 -10.22 32.49 -24.72
N ILE A 377 -10.27 32.59 -23.38
CA ILE A 377 -9.89 31.51 -22.46
C ILE A 377 -10.90 30.35 -22.55
N THR A 378 -12.20 30.62 -22.53
CA THR A 378 -13.22 29.56 -22.74
C THR A 378 -13.09 28.91 -24.12
N TYR A 379 -12.81 29.67 -25.18
CA TYR A 379 -12.65 29.12 -26.52
C TYR A 379 -11.33 28.35 -26.69
N SER A 380 -10.21 28.80 -26.07
CA SER A 380 -8.94 28.05 -26.08
C SER A 380 -9.02 26.77 -25.25
N ASN A 381 -9.72 26.80 -24.12
CA ASN A 381 -9.92 25.62 -23.27
C ASN A 381 -10.86 24.61 -23.94
N LEU A 382 -11.91 25.07 -24.61
CA LEU A 382 -12.80 24.19 -25.38
C LEU A 382 -12.11 23.60 -26.62
N HIS A 383 -11.21 24.35 -27.28
CA HIS A 383 -10.42 23.80 -28.40
C HIS A 383 -9.28 22.87 -27.95
N ARG A 384 -8.65 23.10 -26.78
CA ARG A 384 -7.67 22.15 -26.19
C ARG A 384 -8.33 20.81 -25.85
N ARG A 385 -9.48 20.83 -25.16
CA ARG A 385 -10.21 19.61 -24.75
C ARG A 385 -10.67 18.71 -25.90
N LEU A 386 -10.67 19.19 -27.14
CA LEU A 386 -11.07 18.41 -28.33
C LEU A 386 -9.90 17.82 -29.14
N ASN A 387 -8.64 18.08 -28.76
CA ASN A 387 -7.46 17.67 -29.55
C ASN A 387 -6.20 17.34 -28.72
N MET A 388 -6.29 17.20 -27.39
CA MET A 388 -5.15 16.75 -26.58
C MET A 388 -4.98 15.24 -26.64
N SER A 389 -4.19 14.77 -27.62
CA SER A 389 -3.48 13.50 -27.50
C SER A 389 -2.29 13.69 -26.57
N TYR A 390 -2.29 13.02 -25.41
CA TYR A 390 -1.13 12.96 -24.54
C TYR A 390 0.05 12.31 -25.26
N PRO A 391 1.30 12.75 -25.01
CA PRO A 391 2.47 12.28 -25.76
C PRO A 391 2.76 10.81 -25.43
N VAL A 392 2.87 9.98 -26.47
CA VAL A 392 3.46 8.64 -26.34
C VAL A 392 4.97 8.82 -26.21
N VAL A 393 5.49 8.45 -25.05
CA VAL A 393 6.91 8.56 -24.69
C VAL A 393 7.63 7.26 -25.09
N PRO A 394 8.75 7.32 -25.85
CA PRO A 394 9.50 6.12 -26.20
C PRO A 394 10.18 5.54 -24.95
N VAL A 395 10.25 4.21 -24.86
CA VAL A 395 10.91 3.48 -23.75
C VAL A 395 12.32 4.01 -23.45
N SER A 396 13.06 4.44 -24.48
CA SER A 396 14.41 5.02 -24.35
C SER A 396 14.48 6.34 -23.57
N ALA A 397 13.37 7.05 -23.37
CA ALA A 397 13.32 8.23 -22.51
C ALA A 397 13.34 7.86 -21.01
N CYS A 398 12.94 6.63 -20.66
CA CYS A 398 13.07 6.12 -19.30
C CYS A 398 14.50 5.64 -19.03
N ALA A 399 15.38 6.61 -18.73
CA ALA A 399 16.75 6.38 -18.30
C ALA A 399 17.27 7.60 -17.53
N ASP A 400 18.09 7.40 -16.50
CA ASP A 400 18.54 8.45 -15.57
C ASP A 400 19.10 9.69 -16.29
N ALA A 401 19.91 9.48 -17.33
CA ALA A 401 20.54 10.55 -18.12
C ALA A 401 19.57 11.42 -18.93
N ASN A 402 18.32 10.99 -19.10
CA ASN A 402 17.28 11.70 -19.86
C ASN A 402 16.27 12.44 -18.96
N ILE A 403 16.33 12.25 -17.64
CA ILE A 403 15.37 12.85 -16.70
C ILE A 403 16.08 13.96 -15.91
N PRO A 404 15.70 15.24 -16.11
CA PRO A 404 16.20 16.34 -15.30
C PRO A 404 15.88 16.12 -13.81
N ILE A 405 16.93 16.17 -12.98
CA ILE A 405 16.82 16.11 -11.52
C ILE A 405 15.98 17.31 -11.03
N PRO A 406 14.88 17.09 -10.29
CA PRO A 406 14.06 18.17 -9.76
C PRO A 406 14.77 18.89 -8.60
N SER A 407 14.49 20.17 -8.43
CA SER A 407 14.94 20.93 -7.26
C SER A 407 13.89 20.91 -6.15
N LEU A 408 14.28 20.51 -4.94
CA LEU A 408 13.47 20.63 -3.73
C LEU A 408 14.17 21.62 -2.77
N TYR A 409 13.46 22.66 -2.33
CA TYR A 409 14.06 23.70 -1.48
C TYR A 409 14.25 23.17 -0.05
N GLY A 410 15.48 23.26 0.47
CA GLY A 410 15.82 22.75 1.81
C GLY A 410 16.26 21.28 1.83
N ALA A 411 16.30 20.61 0.67
CA ALA A 411 16.74 19.23 0.53
C ALA A 411 17.89 19.10 -0.49
N GLU A 412 18.64 18.00 -0.40
CA GLU A 412 19.67 17.58 -1.36
C GLU A 412 19.22 16.27 -2.03
N ILE A 413 19.15 16.25 -3.36
CA ILE A 413 18.88 15.01 -4.11
C ILE A 413 20.14 14.16 -4.14
N LEU A 414 20.06 12.97 -3.54
CA LEU A 414 21.15 12.00 -3.43
C LEU A 414 21.25 11.11 -4.67
N SER A 415 20.11 10.70 -5.24
CA SER A 415 20.08 9.87 -6.46
C SER A 415 18.75 9.98 -7.22
N LEU A 416 18.81 9.60 -8.49
CA LEU A 416 17.65 9.36 -9.36
C LEU A 416 17.92 8.07 -10.13
N THR A 417 16.95 7.15 -10.10
CA THR A 417 16.98 5.88 -10.84
C THR A 417 15.70 5.76 -11.65
N ALA A 418 15.81 5.48 -12.95
CA ALA A 418 14.70 5.32 -13.88
C ALA A 418 14.75 3.98 -14.62
N VAL A 419 13.73 3.15 -14.41
CA VAL A 419 13.65 1.78 -14.94
C VAL A 419 12.36 1.61 -15.74
N PRO A 420 12.41 1.24 -17.03
CA PRO A 420 11.20 0.94 -17.80
C PRO A 420 10.62 -0.40 -17.34
N VAL A 421 9.33 -0.38 -16.99
CA VAL A 421 8.53 -1.57 -16.69
C VAL A 421 7.59 -1.78 -17.88
N LEU A 422 7.69 -2.95 -18.51
CA LEU A 422 6.96 -3.27 -19.75
C LEU A 422 6.03 -4.46 -19.55
N ASN A 423 4.87 -4.43 -20.22
CA ASN A 423 3.83 -5.45 -20.16
C ASN A 423 3.35 -5.76 -18.72
N TYR A 424 3.30 -4.75 -17.85
CA TYR A 424 2.88 -4.91 -16.46
C TYR A 424 1.42 -5.38 -16.39
N THR A 425 1.19 -6.47 -15.67
CA THR A 425 -0.14 -7.08 -15.53
C THR A 425 -0.35 -7.47 -14.08
N GLN A 426 -1.30 -6.83 -13.41
CA GLN A 426 -1.63 -7.02 -12.01
C GLN A 426 -3.07 -6.54 -11.77
N THR A 427 -3.80 -7.20 -10.88
CA THR A 427 -5.10 -6.72 -10.40
C THR A 427 -4.90 -5.95 -9.10
N ALA A 428 -5.49 -4.77 -8.99
CA ALA A 428 -5.68 -4.02 -7.75
C ALA A 428 -7.12 -4.26 -7.26
N SER A 429 -7.29 -5.05 -6.19
CA SER A 429 -8.63 -5.26 -5.61
C SER A 429 -9.17 -3.97 -4.99
N GLN A 430 -10.48 -3.75 -5.07
CA GLN A 430 -11.18 -2.69 -4.33
C GLN A 430 -10.88 -2.73 -2.81
N ASP A 431 -10.58 -3.92 -2.26
CA ASP A 431 -10.27 -4.13 -0.84
C ASP A 431 -8.91 -3.54 -0.42
N TYR A 432 -8.07 -3.17 -1.39
CA TYR A 432 -6.77 -2.49 -1.20
C TYR A 432 -6.66 -1.17 -1.98
N ASN A 433 -7.50 -0.97 -3.01
CA ASN A 433 -7.62 0.25 -3.80
C ASN A 433 -8.86 1.04 -3.38
N TYR A 434 -8.94 1.33 -2.07
CA TYR A 434 -10.13 1.68 -1.28
C TYR A 434 -11.18 2.60 -1.91
N ASN A 435 -10.76 3.61 -2.69
CA ASN A 435 -11.65 4.64 -3.26
C ASN A 435 -12.17 4.31 -4.67
N HIS A 436 -11.68 3.21 -5.26
CA HIS A 436 -11.92 2.78 -6.64
C HIS A 436 -12.60 1.39 -6.66
N PRO A 437 -13.20 0.97 -7.78
CA PRO A 437 -13.52 -0.44 -7.99
C PRO A 437 -12.24 -1.30 -8.15
N THR A 438 -12.41 -2.62 -8.26
CA THR A 438 -11.31 -3.51 -8.66
C THR A 438 -10.84 -3.15 -10.08
N ILE A 439 -9.62 -2.65 -10.18
CA ILE A 439 -8.98 -2.23 -11.43
C ILE A 439 -7.94 -3.27 -11.84
N LYS A 440 -7.77 -3.45 -13.15
CA LYS A 440 -6.79 -4.37 -13.71
C LYS A 440 -5.83 -3.68 -14.67
N ALA A 441 -4.54 -3.69 -14.33
CA ALA A 441 -3.48 -3.48 -15.30
C ALA A 441 -3.39 -4.73 -16.20
N GLU A 442 -3.58 -4.58 -17.50
CA GLU A 442 -3.25 -5.61 -18.50
C GLU A 442 -2.30 -5.00 -19.55
N GLY A 443 -1.05 -5.44 -19.56
CA GLY A 443 -0.04 -4.99 -20.54
C GLY A 443 0.35 -3.51 -20.43
N VAL A 444 0.35 -2.92 -19.23
CA VAL A 444 0.68 -1.51 -19.03
C VAL A 444 2.19 -1.28 -19.11
N ASP A 445 2.63 -0.33 -19.94
CA ASP A 445 4.03 0.10 -20.02
C ASP A 445 4.21 1.43 -19.28
N PHE A 446 5.15 1.50 -18.33
CA PHE A 446 5.46 2.73 -17.58
C PHE A 446 6.94 2.87 -17.26
N CYS A 447 7.38 4.10 -16.98
CA CYS A 447 8.69 4.39 -16.38
C CYS A 447 8.55 4.42 -14.86
N ASN A 448 9.30 3.58 -14.14
CA ASN A 448 9.44 3.70 -12.69
C ASN A 448 10.63 4.60 -12.39
N ILE A 449 10.38 5.77 -11.81
CA ILE A 449 11.40 6.72 -11.35
C ILE A 449 11.39 6.72 -9.82
N THR A 450 12.52 6.35 -9.21
CA THR A 450 12.78 6.57 -7.79
C THR A 450 13.77 7.72 -7.62
N ILE A 451 13.45 8.67 -6.75
CA ILE A 451 14.33 9.77 -6.35
C ILE A 451 14.59 9.65 -4.85
N THR A 452 15.86 9.59 -4.47
CA THR A 452 16.29 9.59 -3.07
C THR A 452 16.87 10.95 -2.71
N TYR A 453 16.49 11.49 -1.55
CA TYR A 453 16.94 12.80 -1.06
C TYR A 453 17.08 12.82 0.47
N THR A 454 17.76 13.84 0.97
CA THR A 454 17.95 14.11 2.41
C THR A 454 17.67 15.57 2.70
N HIS A 455 17.29 15.89 3.94
CA HIS A 455 17.29 17.23 4.48
C HIS A 455 18.62 17.49 5.23
N PRO A 456 19.51 18.35 4.72
CA PRO A 456 20.83 18.54 5.32
C PRO A 456 20.77 18.90 6.82
N GLY A 457 21.29 18.01 7.66
CA GLY A 457 21.31 18.14 9.12
C GLY A 457 20.16 17.46 9.87
N GLN A 458 19.27 16.72 9.19
CA GLN A 458 18.21 15.92 9.83
C GLN A 458 18.55 14.42 9.99
N ASP A 459 19.60 13.95 9.31
CA ASP A 459 20.04 12.53 9.29
C ASP A 459 18.96 11.57 8.74
N ASP A 460 18.26 12.02 7.69
CA ASP A 460 17.21 11.28 6.99
C ASP A 460 17.60 10.93 5.54
N SER A 461 16.94 9.92 4.97
CA SER A 461 17.10 9.53 3.57
C SER A 461 15.77 9.01 3.03
N LEU A 462 15.03 9.85 2.32
CA LEU A 462 13.68 9.61 1.85
C LEU A 462 13.68 9.21 0.38
N GLY A 463 12.81 8.29 -0.02
CA GLY A 463 12.60 7.86 -1.40
C GLY A 463 11.18 8.13 -1.89
N VAL A 464 11.06 8.96 -2.93
CA VAL A 464 9.82 9.10 -3.72
C VAL A 464 9.88 8.13 -4.89
N GLU A 465 8.88 7.27 -5.03
CA GLU A 465 8.67 6.44 -6.21
C GLU A 465 7.52 7.00 -7.06
N THR A 466 7.71 7.01 -8.38
CA THR A 466 6.73 7.51 -9.35
C THR A 466 6.66 6.58 -10.55
N TRP A 467 5.47 6.14 -10.93
CA TRP A 467 5.23 5.34 -12.12
C TRP A 467 4.53 6.19 -13.18
N LEU A 468 5.17 6.37 -14.34
CA LEU A 468 4.73 7.27 -15.42
C LEU A 468 4.34 6.46 -16.68
N PRO A 469 3.05 6.31 -17.00
CA PRO A 469 2.60 5.53 -18.17
C PRO A 469 3.18 6.05 -19.49
N LEU A 470 3.76 5.17 -20.31
CA LEU A 470 4.46 5.55 -21.54
C LEU A 470 3.51 5.93 -22.68
N SER A 471 2.30 5.36 -22.72
CA SER A 471 1.37 5.48 -23.86
C SER A 471 -0.06 5.81 -23.48
N THR A 472 -0.43 5.66 -22.20
CA THR A 472 -1.81 5.79 -21.69
C THR A 472 -2.01 6.97 -20.74
N TRP A 473 -1.01 7.85 -20.56
CA TRP A 473 -1.13 8.96 -19.61
C TRP A 473 -2.33 9.86 -19.95
N ASN A 474 -3.16 10.11 -18.96
CA ASN A 474 -4.45 10.80 -19.09
C ASN A 474 -4.40 12.28 -18.69
N GLY A 475 -3.20 12.80 -18.38
CA GLY A 475 -2.96 14.18 -17.91
C GLY A 475 -2.97 14.36 -16.40
N ARG A 476 -3.28 13.33 -15.63
CA ARG A 476 -3.46 13.41 -14.18
C ARG A 476 -2.31 12.78 -13.41
N ILE A 477 -2.16 13.22 -12.16
CA ILE A 477 -1.34 12.56 -11.13
C ILE A 477 -2.30 11.97 -10.09
N GLN A 478 -2.00 10.78 -9.57
CA GLN A 478 -2.62 10.19 -8.39
C GLN A 478 -1.51 9.73 -7.43
N SER A 479 -1.24 10.50 -6.40
CA SER A 479 -0.37 10.08 -5.30
C SER A 479 -1.18 9.24 -4.30
N VAL A 480 -0.52 8.29 -3.63
CA VAL A 480 -1.17 7.36 -2.71
C VAL A 480 -0.46 7.27 -1.36
N GLY A 481 -1.26 7.15 -0.30
CA GLY A 481 -0.78 7.13 1.07
C GLY A 481 -0.26 5.78 1.59
N GLY A 482 0.01 5.78 2.89
CA GLY A 482 0.52 4.67 3.68
C GLY A 482 -0.55 3.94 4.51
N GLY A 483 -0.11 3.21 5.53
CA GLY A 483 -0.96 2.43 6.43
C GLY A 483 -0.26 2.13 7.75
N GLY A 484 -0.97 2.22 8.88
CA GLY A 484 -0.37 2.06 10.21
C GLY A 484 0.82 3.01 10.42
N TRP A 485 1.99 2.48 10.80
CA TRP A 485 3.24 3.24 10.98
C TRP A 485 4.04 3.50 9.69
N ILE A 486 3.52 3.09 8.53
CA ILE A 486 4.20 3.21 7.23
C ILE A 486 3.68 4.45 6.49
N ALA A 487 4.57 5.26 5.95
CA ALA A 487 4.20 6.45 5.17
C ALA A 487 3.77 6.13 3.72
N GLY A 488 4.30 5.04 3.14
CA GLY A 488 4.02 4.61 1.78
C GLY A 488 5.03 3.55 1.31
N ARG A 489 5.10 3.31 -0.01
CA ARG A 489 6.03 2.36 -0.67
C ARG A 489 6.06 0.93 -0.08
N PHE A 490 4.89 0.45 0.31
CA PHE A 490 4.67 -0.93 0.75
C PHE A 490 3.49 -1.55 0.00
N PHE A 491 3.13 -2.79 0.33
CA PHE A 491 2.13 -3.59 -0.39
C PHE A 491 0.85 -2.81 -0.77
N LEU A 492 0.19 -2.14 0.18
CA LEU A 492 -1.08 -1.43 -0.09
C LEU A 492 -0.87 -0.21 -1.01
N SER A 493 0.21 0.56 -0.81
CA SER A 493 0.55 1.65 -1.73
C SER A 493 0.78 1.13 -3.16
N TYR A 494 1.43 -0.03 -3.34
CA TYR A 494 1.62 -0.62 -4.66
C TYR A 494 0.33 -1.17 -5.29
N GLN A 495 -0.66 -1.60 -4.50
CA GLN A 495 -2.01 -1.92 -4.99
C GLN A 495 -2.70 -0.66 -5.54
N ALA A 496 -2.70 0.44 -4.78
CA ALA A 496 -3.29 1.70 -5.23
C ALA A 496 -2.54 2.30 -6.45
N MET A 497 -1.20 2.24 -6.48
CA MET A 497 -0.40 2.65 -7.64
C MET A 497 -0.70 1.80 -8.89
N THR A 498 -0.98 0.50 -8.72
CA THR A 498 -1.40 -0.40 -9.81
C THR A 498 -2.71 0.03 -10.44
N GLY A 499 -3.71 0.38 -9.62
CA GLY A 499 -4.98 0.93 -10.10
C GLY A 499 -4.77 2.24 -10.88
N ALA A 500 -4.05 3.18 -10.26
CA ALA A 500 -3.74 4.48 -10.84
C ALA A 500 -3.07 4.39 -12.23
N VAL A 501 -2.02 3.58 -12.42
CA VAL A 501 -1.36 3.47 -13.75
C VAL A 501 -2.22 2.74 -14.78
N ALA A 502 -3.07 1.81 -14.37
CA ALA A 502 -4.01 1.13 -15.26
C ALA A 502 -5.09 2.09 -15.79
N GLU A 503 -5.52 3.05 -14.97
CA GLU A 503 -6.43 4.13 -15.35
C GLU A 503 -5.72 5.32 -16.03
N GLY A 504 -4.41 5.21 -16.25
CA GLY A 504 -3.60 6.18 -16.99
C GLY A 504 -3.10 7.38 -16.18
N TYR A 505 -3.17 7.35 -14.85
CA TYR A 505 -2.57 8.37 -14.00
C TYR A 505 -1.05 8.16 -13.90
N VAL A 506 -0.29 9.23 -13.67
CA VAL A 506 1.02 9.11 -13.01
C VAL A 506 0.76 8.72 -11.57
N ALA A 507 1.28 7.57 -11.12
CA ALA A 507 1.12 7.11 -9.74
C ALA A 507 2.36 7.44 -8.90
N SER A 508 2.21 7.76 -7.61
CA SER A 508 3.38 8.02 -6.74
C SER A 508 3.14 7.65 -5.26
N SER A 509 4.21 7.22 -4.57
CA SER A 509 4.22 7.00 -3.12
C SER A 509 5.60 7.34 -2.53
N ILE A 510 5.67 7.62 -1.22
CA ILE A 510 6.90 7.99 -0.50
C ILE A 510 7.06 7.16 0.79
N ASP A 511 8.29 6.73 1.10
CA ASP A 511 8.62 5.95 2.31
C ASP A 511 8.83 6.80 3.58
N ALA A 512 8.95 8.13 3.42
CA ALA A 512 9.32 9.10 4.46
C ALA A 512 10.65 8.80 5.20
N GLY A 513 11.52 7.96 4.62
CA GLY A 513 12.80 7.55 5.21
C GLY A 513 12.67 6.63 6.44
N LEU A 514 11.49 6.06 6.69
CA LEU A 514 11.21 5.29 7.90
C LEU A 514 11.57 3.82 7.72
N GLN A 515 12.80 3.49 8.10
CA GLN A 515 13.37 2.16 7.94
C GLN A 515 13.61 1.45 9.29
N ASP A 516 13.54 0.13 9.26
CA ASP A 516 14.01 -0.73 10.35
C ASP A 516 15.55 -0.80 10.37
N LYS A 517 16.13 -1.44 11.39
CA LYS A 517 17.60 -1.61 11.49
C LYS A 517 18.24 -2.38 10.32
N SER A 518 17.46 -3.05 9.46
CA SER A 518 17.96 -3.68 8.23
C SER A 518 17.79 -2.83 6.97
N GLY A 519 17.32 -1.58 7.08
CA GLY A 519 17.08 -0.69 5.95
C GLY A 519 15.84 -1.04 5.13
N GLN A 520 14.91 -1.83 5.70
CA GLN A 520 13.61 -2.14 5.10
C GLN A 520 12.52 -1.23 5.66
N VAL A 521 11.37 -1.11 4.98
CA VAL A 521 10.23 -0.31 5.47
C VAL A 521 9.80 -0.76 6.87
N ALA A 522 9.76 0.17 7.82
CA ALA A 522 9.42 -0.13 9.21
C ALA A 522 7.89 -0.26 9.42
N TYR A 523 7.42 -1.47 9.73
CA TYR A 523 6.01 -1.76 10.03
C TYR A 523 5.57 -1.28 11.42
N THR A 524 6.53 -1.00 12.30
CA THR A 524 6.34 -0.47 13.65
C THR A 524 7.32 0.68 13.89
N PRO A 525 7.14 1.51 14.93
CA PRO A 525 7.99 2.68 15.14
C PRO A 525 9.21 2.37 16.02
N ASP A 526 9.43 1.11 16.44
CA ASP A 526 10.47 0.71 17.40
C ASP A 526 11.89 1.14 17.00
N ASP A 527 12.19 1.13 15.70
CA ASP A 527 13.53 1.44 15.17
C ASP A 527 13.75 2.90 14.78
N TRP A 528 12.68 3.70 14.63
CA TRP A 528 12.76 5.08 14.13
C TRP A 528 12.15 6.15 15.06
N ALA A 529 11.35 5.77 16.05
CA ALA A 529 10.68 6.71 16.97
C ALA A 529 11.64 7.56 17.82
N MET A 530 12.78 7.00 18.20
CA MET A 530 13.73 7.61 19.13
C MET A 530 15.15 7.57 18.57
N VAL A 531 15.90 8.64 18.81
CA VAL A 531 17.36 8.67 18.59
C VAL A 531 18.08 7.96 19.74
N SER A 532 17.53 8.06 20.95
CA SER A 532 17.98 7.36 22.17
C SER A 532 16.91 7.48 23.25
N GLU A 533 17.04 6.73 24.36
CA GLU A 533 16.15 6.86 25.51
C GLU A 533 15.98 8.33 25.95
N GLY A 534 14.74 8.75 26.20
CA GLY A 534 14.36 10.12 26.49
C GLY A 534 14.27 11.07 25.28
N ASN A 535 14.68 10.65 24.08
CA ASN A 535 14.89 11.53 22.92
C ASN A 535 14.18 11.00 21.66
N VAL A 536 12.94 11.45 21.44
CA VAL A 536 12.16 11.19 20.21
C VAL A 536 12.88 11.75 18.99
N ASN A 537 12.92 11.00 17.89
CA ASN A 537 13.36 11.52 16.59
C ASN A 537 12.23 12.36 15.97
N LEU A 538 12.27 13.66 16.25
CA LEU A 538 11.25 14.60 15.76
C LEU A 538 11.31 14.81 14.24
N TYR A 539 12.46 14.61 13.58
CA TYR A 539 12.55 14.72 12.12
C TYR A 539 11.85 13.54 11.45
N ASN A 540 12.08 12.31 11.91
CA ASN A 540 11.31 11.14 11.43
C ASN A 540 9.80 11.32 11.66
N LEU A 541 9.38 11.82 12.83
CA LEU A 541 7.97 12.09 13.10
C LEU A 541 7.40 13.24 12.22
N GLN A 542 8.20 14.25 11.88
CA GLN A 542 7.81 15.32 10.95
C GLN A 542 7.70 14.83 9.50
N ASN A 543 8.61 13.96 9.07
CA ASN A 543 8.59 13.28 7.77
C ASN A 543 7.36 12.39 7.66
N PHE A 544 7.13 11.51 8.63
CA PHE A 544 5.91 10.69 8.73
C PHE A 544 4.64 11.54 8.72
N GLY A 545 4.65 12.64 9.48
CA GLY A 545 3.50 13.48 9.71
C GLY A 545 3.11 14.34 8.52
N SER A 546 4.07 15.06 7.91
CA SER A 546 3.72 16.12 6.94
C SER A 546 4.81 16.54 5.94
N VAL A 547 6.10 16.52 6.29
CA VAL A 547 7.16 17.11 5.44
C VAL A 547 7.29 16.33 4.13
N ALA A 548 7.51 15.03 4.26
CA ALA A 548 7.64 14.08 3.15
C ALA A 548 6.45 14.12 2.16
N LEU A 549 5.23 14.42 2.64
CA LEU A 549 4.03 14.52 1.80
C LEU A 549 4.08 15.74 0.85
N HIS A 550 4.61 16.86 1.35
CA HIS A 550 4.80 18.07 0.56
C HIS A 550 5.92 17.89 -0.46
N ASP A 551 7.03 17.30 -0.02
CA ASP A 551 8.18 16.98 -0.86
C ASP A 551 7.78 16.06 -2.02
N GLN A 552 7.01 15.00 -1.73
CA GLN A 552 6.42 14.13 -2.75
C GLN A 552 5.58 14.94 -3.74
N SER A 553 4.71 15.85 -3.26
CA SER A 553 3.87 16.68 -4.13
C SER A 553 4.68 17.59 -5.05
N ILE A 554 5.83 18.10 -4.61
CA ILE A 554 6.74 18.91 -5.44
C ILE A 554 7.46 18.00 -6.46
N ILE A 555 8.05 16.91 -5.98
CA ILE A 555 8.85 15.98 -6.78
C ILE A 555 8.00 15.34 -7.88
N VAL A 556 6.83 14.76 -7.56
CA VAL A 556 5.98 14.08 -8.56
C VAL A 556 5.51 15.04 -9.66
N LYS A 557 5.17 16.28 -9.30
CA LYS A 557 4.74 17.32 -10.24
C LYS A 557 5.87 17.72 -11.18
N ALA A 558 7.08 17.94 -10.64
CA ALA A 558 8.27 18.30 -11.40
C ALA A 558 8.74 17.15 -12.32
N VAL A 559 8.78 15.91 -11.82
CA VAL A 559 9.13 14.72 -12.60
C VAL A 559 8.13 14.50 -13.74
N THR A 560 6.83 14.66 -13.49
CA THR A 560 5.78 14.58 -14.53
C THR A 560 6.01 15.61 -15.64
N GLU A 561 6.21 16.88 -15.28
CA GLU A 561 6.43 17.95 -16.27
C GLU A 561 7.72 17.73 -17.07
N ASN A 562 8.80 17.32 -16.40
CA ASN A 562 10.08 17.01 -17.04
C ASN A 562 10.02 15.81 -17.98
N PHE A 563 9.29 14.75 -17.61
CA PHE A 563 9.23 13.50 -18.38
C PHE A 563 8.37 13.61 -19.65
N TYR A 564 7.20 14.25 -19.55
CA TYR A 564 6.30 14.41 -20.70
C TYR A 564 6.51 15.72 -21.49
N GLY A 565 7.33 16.64 -20.98
CA GLY A 565 7.50 17.98 -21.56
C GLY A 565 6.25 18.87 -21.42
N GLN A 566 5.30 18.48 -20.57
CA GLN A 566 4.08 19.22 -20.29
C GLN A 566 3.60 18.96 -18.86
N LYS A 567 3.09 20.01 -18.19
CA LYS A 567 2.49 19.90 -16.86
C LYS A 567 1.22 19.04 -16.90
N HIS A 568 0.95 18.34 -15.80
CA HIS A 568 -0.35 17.72 -15.49
C HIS A 568 -1.49 18.76 -15.55
N GLU A 569 -2.70 18.30 -15.89
CA GLU A 569 -3.92 19.12 -15.81
C GLU A 569 -4.46 19.18 -14.38
N TYR A 570 -4.45 18.04 -13.69
CA TYR A 570 -4.98 17.88 -12.33
C TYR A 570 -4.10 16.91 -11.53
N ALA A 571 -3.96 17.13 -10.22
CA ALA A 571 -3.28 16.24 -9.30
C ALA A 571 -4.23 15.80 -8.19
N TYR A 572 -4.28 14.50 -7.94
CA TYR A 572 -5.12 13.88 -6.92
C TYR A 572 -4.29 13.14 -5.87
N TRP A 573 -4.86 12.97 -4.68
CA TRP A 573 -4.34 12.09 -3.64
C TRP A 573 -5.43 11.13 -3.16
N SER A 574 -5.06 9.89 -2.85
CA SER A 574 -5.97 8.82 -2.42
C SER A 574 -5.36 8.02 -1.26
N GLY A 575 -6.08 7.90 -0.15
CA GLY A 575 -5.59 7.16 1.01
C GLY A 575 -6.71 6.67 1.94
N CYS A 576 -6.39 5.65 2.74
CA CYS A 576 -7.24 5.23 3.85
C CYS A 576 -6.42 5.06 5.13
N SER A 577 -7.02 5.16 6.32
CA SER A 577 -6.34 5.01 7.62
C SER A 577 -5.25 6.07 7.83
N GLN A 578 -3.99 5.69 8.04
CA GLN A 578 -2.83 6.59 7.97
C GLN A 578 -2.74 7.31 6.62
N GLY A 579 -3.07 6.66 5.51
CA GLY A 579 -3.26 7.32 4.22
C GLY A 579 -4.28 8.45 4.37
N GLY A 580 -5.48 8.13 4.84
CA GLY A 580 -6.53 9.13 5.10
C GLY A 580 -6.11 10.25 6.06
N ARG A 581 -5.17 10.03 6.98
CA ARG A 581 -4.56 11.14 7.76
C ARG A 581 -3.63 12.00 6.90
N GLN A 582 -2.80 11.40 6.04
CA GLN A 582 -1.94 12.13 5.10
C GLN A 582 -2.78 13.00 4.15
N ASP A 583 -3.90 12.48 3.64
CA ASP A 583 -4.91 13.23 2.89
C ASP A 583 -5.37 14.50 3.64
N MET A 584 -5.79 14.35 4.89
CA MET A 584 -6.26 15.47 5.71
C MET A 584 -5.13 16.47 6.03
N MET A 585 -3.90 15.99 6.26
CA MET A 585 -2.72 16.84 6.47
C MET A 585 -2.38 17.66 5.23
N LEU A 586 -2.52 17.08 4.03
CA LEU A 586 -2.34 17.81 2.77
C LEU A 586 -3.38 18.92 2.64
N ALA A 587 -4.66 18.66 2.91
CA ALA A 587 -5.69 19.69 2.91
C ALA A 587 -5.45 20.80 3.96
N GLN A 588 -5.02 20.45 5.17
CA GLN A 588 -4.75 21.39 6.27
C GLN A 588 -3.51 22.26 6.02
N ARG A 589 -2.37 21.64 5.68
CA ARG A 589 -1.05 22.28 5.72
C ARG A 589 -0.50 22.66 4.35
N TYR A 590 -0.92 21.98 3.29
CA TYR A 590 -0.42 22.18 1.92
C TYR A 590 -1.58 22.30 0.92
N PRO A 591 -2.44 23.33 1.06
CA PRO A 591 -3.75 23.39 0.41
C PRO A 591 -3.72 23.44 -1.13
N ASP A 592 -2.58 23.70 -1.76
CA ASP A 592 -2.35 23.69 -3.20
C ASP A 592 -1.55 22.46 -3.71
N ALA A 593 -1.29 21.49 -2.83
CA ALA A 593 -0.59 20.25 -3.17
C ALA A 593 -1.43 19.36 -4.11
N TYR A 594 -2.75 19.31 -3.97
CA TYR A 594 -3.64 18.48 -4.80
C TYR A 594 -4.99 19.17 -5.03
N ASP A 595 -5.55 19.00 -6.23
CA ASP A 595 -6.85 19.55 -6.64
C ASP A 595 -8.02 18.72 -6.09
N GLY A 596 -7.81 17.41 -5.92
CA GLY A 596 -8.79 16.47 -5.37
C GLY A 596 -8.15 15.49 -4.37
N ILE A 597 -8.83 15.21 -3.27
CA ILE A 597 -8.36 14.34 -2.19
C ILE A 597 -9.49 13.37 -1.77
N ALA A 598 -9.19 12.08 -1.65
CA ALA A 598 -10.13 11.01 -1.26
C ALA A 598 -9.69 10.33 0.05
N ALA A 599 -10.08 10.95 1.17
CA ALA A 599 -9.57 10.69 2.51
C ALA A 599 -10.47 9.72 3.29
N SER A 600 -10.15 8.43 3.28
CA SER A 600 -11.06 7.39 3.81
C SER A 600 -10.62 6.89 5.18
N ALA A 601 -11.60 6.61 6.07
CA ALA A 601 -11.41 6.29 7.49
C ALA A 601 -10.17 6.99 8.13
N PRO A 602 -10.12 8.34 8.13
CA PRO A 602 -8.86 9.05 8.32
C PRO A 602 -8.37 9.00 9.78
N ALA A 603 -7.10 8.64 9.98
CA ALA A 603 -6.42 8.59 11.29
C ALA A 603 -6.02 9.97 11.85
N ILE A 604 -6.92 10.96 11.73
CA ILE A 604 -6.80 12.29 12.36
C ILE A 604 -6.89 12.20 13.89
N TYR A 605 -6.52 13.28 14.58
CA TYR A 605 -6.32 13.32 16.03
C TYR A 605 -5.38 12.19 16.50
N TRP A 606 -4.27 12.00 15.78
CA TRP A 606 -3.37 10.84 15.96
C TRP A 606 -2.97 10.60 17.41
N ASN A 607 -2.57 11.66 18.11
CA ASN A 607 -2.13 11.62 19.50
C ASN A 607 -3.27 11.35 20.50
N GLU A 608 -4.52 11.72 20.19
CA GLU A 608 -5.70 11.30 20.95
C GLU A 608 -6.05 9.83 20.63
N PHE A 609 -6.25 9.49 19.35
CA PHE A 609 -6.62 8.17 18.85
C PHE A 609 -5.67 7.08 19.34
N PHE A 610 -4.35 7.22 19.13
CA PHE A 610 -3.38 6.21 19.55
C PHE A 610 -3.33 6.06 21.08
N SER A 611 -3.44 7.16 21.83
CA SER A 611 -3.52 7.07 23.30
C SER A 611 -4.86 6.47 23.77
N ALA A 612 -5.94 6.60 23.02
CA ALA A 612 -7.25 6.02 23.35
C ALA A 612 -7.35 4.52 23.01
N SER A 613 -6.70 4.06 21.94
CA SER A 613 -6.87 2.69 21.42
C SER A 613 -6.44 1.59 22.39
N ILE A 614 -5.61 1.91 23.38
CA ILE A 614 -5.14 0.96 24.41
C ILE A 614 -6.14 0.78 25.57
N TRP A 615 -7.21 1.58 25.63
CA TRP A 615 -8.14 1.65 26.77
C TRP A 615 -8.68 0.28 27.22
N ALA A 616 -9.17 -0.53 26.28
CA ALA A 616 -9.68 -1.88 26.55
C ALA A 616 -8.64 -2.79 27.24
N GLN A 617 -7.37 -2.67 26.82
CA GLN A 617 -6.26 -3.43 27.40
C GLN A 617 -5.94 -2.93 28.82
N THR A 618 -6.00 -1.63 29.09
CA THR A 618 -5.82 -1.10 30.46
C THR A 618 -6.90 -1.60 31.42
N LEU A 619 -8.15 -1.74 30.95
CA LEU A 619 -9.25 -2.30 31.74
C LEU A 619 -9.01 -3.78 32.05
N MET A 620 -8.65 -4.60 31.07
CA MET A 620 -8.32 -6.01 31.28
C MET A 620 -7.11 -6.18 32.21
N ASN A 621 -6.04 -5.39 32.02
CA ASN A 621 -4.87 -5.37 32.91
C ASN A 621 -5.27 -5.04 34.36
N SER A 622 -6.12 -4.03 34.58
CA SER A 622 -6.56 -3.62 35.93
C SER A 622 -7.42 -4.68 36.64
N ARG A 623 -8.15 -5.50 35.89
CA ARG A 623 -8.99 -6.60 36.42
C ARG A 623 -8.21 -7.91 36.55
N GLY A 624 -7.11 -8.06 35.82
CA GLY A 624 -6.36 -9.32 35.72
C GLY A 624 -7.11 -10.42 34.95
N GLU A 625 -8.10 -10.03 34.15
CA GLU A 625 -9.02 -10.91 33.44
C GLU A 625 -9.04 -10.54 31.94
N PHE A 626 -8.83 -11.54 31.08
CA PHE A 626 -8.77 -11.40 29.63
C PHE A 626 -9.81 -12.36 29.02
N PRO A 627 -11.00 -11.87 28.62
CA PRO A 627 -12.05 -12.67 28.01
C PRO A 627 -11.61 -13.37 26.71
N GLU A 628 -12.24 -14.51 26.37
CA GLU A 628 -12.03 -15.13 25.05
C GLU A 628 -12.67 -14.22 23.98
N GLY A 629 -12.01 -13.99 22.84
CA GLY A 629 -12.50 -13.05 21.81
C GLY A 629 -13.93 -13.30 21.31
N CYS A 630 -14.38 -14.56 21.38
CA CYS A 630 -15.76 -14.96 21.09
C CYS A 630 -16.82 -14.35 22.03
N GLU A 631 -16.46 -13.94 23.26
CA GLU A 631 -17.37 -13.22 24.16
C GLU A 631 -17.67 -11.83 23.59
N PHE A 632 -16.66 -11.13 23.07
CA PHE A 632 -16.83 -9.85 22.40
C PHE A 632 -17.57 -9.99 21.06
N ASP A 633 -17.29 -11.04 20.28
CA ASP A 633 -18.06 -11.37 19.06
C ASP A 633 -19.55 -11.54 19.39
N TYR A 634 -19.88 -12.28 20.45
CA TYR A 634 -21.26 -12.52 20.88
C TYR A 634 -21.95 -11.25 21.37
N ILE A 635 -21.26 -10.42 22.16
CA ILE A 635 -21.76 -9.12 22.64
C ILE A 635 -22.01 -8.16 21.46
N THR A 636 -21.11 -8.12 20.48
CA THR A 636 -21.25 -7.28 19.27
C THR A 636 -22.44 -7.74 18.42
N ALA A 637 -22.59 -9.05 18.20
CA ALA A 637 -23.72 -9.61 17.46
C ALA A 637 -25.07 -9.34 18.16
N ALA A 638 -25.11 -9.36 19.50
CA ALA A 638 -26.29 -8.99 20.26
C ALA A 638 -26.62 -7.49 20.15
N ALA A 639 -25.61 -6.63 20.15
CA ALA A 639 -25.79 -5.19 19.92
C ALA A 639 -26.37 -4.91 18.53
N ILE A 640 -25.80 -5.51 17.48
CA ILE A 640 -26.32 -5.38 16.10
C ILE A 640 -27.79 -5.84 16.04
N ALA A 641 -28.12 -7.00 16.61
CA ALA A 641 -29.49 -7.52 16.59
C ALA A 641 -30.52 -6.66 17.35
N GLU A 642 -30.09 -5.84 18.32
CA GLU A 642 -30.95 -4.88 19.02
C GLU A 642 -31.03 -3.52 18.29
N CYS A 643 -29.93 -3.08 17.66
CA CYS A 643 -29.83 -1.76 17.02
C CYS A 643 -30.30 -1.72 15.55
N ASP A 644 -30.19 -2.81 14.79
CA ASP A 644 -30.55 -2.90 13.35
C ASP A 644 -32.02 -2.43 13.08
N PRO A 645 -33.06 -2.89 13.82
CA PRO A 645 -34.44 -2.46 13.59
C PRO A 645 -34.75 -0.96 13.76
N ILE A 646 -33.82 -0.15 14.28
CA ILE A 646 -34.06 1.24 14.69
C ILE A 646 -34.16 2.18 13.49
N ASP A 647 -33.43 1.93 12.40
CA ASP A 647 -33.51 2.76 11.19
C ASP A 647 -34.81 2.50 10.36
N GLY A 648 -35.51 1.42 10.70
CA GLY A 648 -36.77 0.98 10.09
C GLY A 648 -36.61 -0.12 9.04
N LEU A 649 -35.40 -0.62 8.81
CA LEU A 649 -35.10 -1.85 8.08
C LEU A 649 -34.57 -2.92 9.07
N VAL A 650 -34.42 -4.17 8.60
CA VAL A 650 -33.78 -5.26 9.34
C VAL A 650 -32.94 -6.01 8.33
N ASP A 651 -31.64 -5.74 8.33
CA ASP A 651 -30.70 -6.14 7.29
C ASP A 651 -29.27 -6.43 7.82
N GLY A 652 -29.09 -6.40 9.14
CA GLY A 652 -27.81 -6.61 9.81
C GLY A 652 -26.88 -5.40 9.81
N LEU A 653 -27.39 -4.18 9.59
CA LEU A 653 -26.64 -2.93 9.64
C LEU A 653 -27.16 -2.01 10.74
N VAL A 654 -26.25 -1.27 11.40
CA VAL A 654 -26.62 -0.23 12.36
C VAL A 654 -26.48 1.15 11.70
N SER A 655 -27.50 1.58 10.96
CA SER A 655 -27.48 2.88 10.27
C SER A 655 -27.79 4.09 11.18
N ASP A 656 -28.32 3.85 12.40
CA ASP A 656 -28.57 4.89 13.41
C ASP A 656 -28.15 4.44 14.82
N GLU A 657 -26.83 4.28 15.01
CA GLU A 657 -26.24 3.95 16.32
C GLU A 657 -26.67 4.93 17.43
N SER A 658 -26.86 6.22 17.09
CA SER A 658 -27.20 7.28 18.05
C SER A 658 -28.57 7.13 18.72
N ALA A 659 -29.44 6.27 18.18
CA ALA A 659 -30.76 5.98 18.74
C ALA A 659 -30.82 4.62 19.49
N CYS A 660 -29.70 3.87 19.58
CA CYS A 660 -29.64 2.58 20.26
C CYS A 660 -29.22 2.71 21.75
N GLU A 661 -29.93 2.01 22.64
CA GLU A 661 -29.67 2.00 24.09
C GLU A 661 -29.24 0.60 24.61
N PHE A 662 -28.42 -0.11 23.84
CA PHE A 662 -27.93 -1.45 24.19
C PHE A 662 -27.03 -1.46 25.45
N ASP A 663 -27.33 -2.35 26.41
CA ASP A 663 -26.51 -2.58 27.61
C ASP A 663 -25.94 -4.02 27.63
N PRO A 664 -24.62 -4.22 27.40
CA PRO A 664 -24.00 -5.54 27.41
C PRO A 664 -24.01 -6.21 28.79
N MET A 665 -24.25 -5.46 29.89
CA MET A 665 -24.36 -6.05 31.23
C MET A 665 -25.57 -6.99 31.35
N THR A 666 -26.58 -6.83 30.49
CA THR A 666 -27.75 -7.71 30.43
C THR A 666 -27.41 -9.15 30.01
N LEU A 667 -26.28 -9.35 29.32
CA LEU A 667 -25.81 -10.65 28.83
C LEU A 667 -24.97 -11.43 29.85
N VAL A 668 -24.56 -10.82 30.97
CA VAL A 668 -23.66 -11.46 31.95
C VAL A 668 -24.30 -12.72 32.53
N GLY A 669 -23.59 -13.85 32.45
CA GLY A 669 -24.10 -15.16 32.87
C GLY A 669 -24.90 -15.91 31.79
N GLN A 670 -25.13 -15.33 30.61
CA GLN A 670 -25.75 -16.02 29.48
C GLN A 670 -24.80 -17.05 28.88
N GLN A 671 -25.32 -18.25 28.57
CA GLN A 671 -24.55 -19.31 27.91
C GLN A 671 -24.61 -19.15 26.39
N PHE A 672 -23.47 -19.33 25.74
CA PHE A 672 -23.33 -19.26 24.28
C PHE A 672 -22.31 -20.28 23.78
N ASN A 673 -22.21 -20.44 22.45
CA ASN A 673 -21.20 -21.30 21.82
C ASN A 673 -19.98 -20.46 21.42
N CYS A 674 -18.83 -20.78 22.00
CA CYS A 674 -17.53 -20.25 21.63
C CYS A 674 -16.71 -21.38 21.01
N SER A 675 -16.44 -21.34 19.71
CA SER A 675 -15.55 -22.29 19.02
C SER A 675 -15.88 -23.78 19.29
N GLY A 676 -17.16 -24.13 19.38
CA GLY A 676 -17.64 -25.50 19.64
C GLY A 676 -17.76 -25.87 21.14
N LYS A 677 -17.37 -24.98 22.06
CA LYS A 677 -17.46 -25.12 23.51
C LYS A 677 -18.58 -24.24 24.05
N THR A 678 -19.40 -24.76 24.97
CA THR A 678 -20.32 -23.91 25.75
C THR A 678 -19.50 -23.02 26.68
N SER A 679 -19.58 -21.71 26.47
CA SER A 679 -19.00 -20.68 27.33
C SER A 679 -20.12 -19.86 27.99
N THR A 680 -19.76 -18.92 28.86
CA THR A 680 -20.66 -18.03 29.57
C THR A 680 -20.10 -16.62 29.53
N ILE A 681 -20.90 -15.62 29.17
CA ILE A 681 -20.45 -14.22 29.09
C ILE A 681 -20.00 -13.74 30.47
N SER A 682 -18.75 -13.34 30.57
CA SER A 682 -18.14 -12.79 31.79
C SER A 682 -18.57 -11.34 32.05
N GLU A 683 -18.54 -10.94 33.33
CA GLU A 683 -18.74 -9.54 33.71
C GLU A 683 -17.66 -8.64 33.08
N THR A 684 -16.42 -9.14 33.00
CA THR A 684 -15.31 -8.40 32.39
C THR A 684 -15.49 -8.18 30.90
N ALA A 685 -16.00 -9.16 30.13
CA ALA A 685 -16.34 -8.94 28.72
C ALA A 685 -17.38 -7.83 28.54
N ALA A 686 -18.46 -7.86 29.32
CA ALA A 686 -19.51 -6.83 29.26
C ALA A 686 -19.00 -5.43 29.64
N VAL A 687 -18.22 -5.31 30.73
CA VAL A 687 -17.64 -4.03 31.16
C VAL A 687 -16.62 -3.50 30.17
N VAL A 688 -15.75 -4.36 29.62
CA VAL A 688 -14.76 -3.95 28.61
C VAL A 688 -15.48 -3.51 27.33
N ALA A 689 -16.52 -4.23 26.87
CA ALA A 689 -17.30 -3.82 25.70
C ALA A 689 -17.95 -2.43 25.89
N ALA A 690 -18.75 -2.26 26.96
CA ALA A 690 -19.41 -0.98 27.28
C ALA A 690 -18.41 0.18 27.39
N SER A 691 -17.30 -0.04 28.10
CA SER A 691 -16.28 1.00 28.32
C SER A 691 -15.48 1.30 27.05
N THR A 692 -15.34 0.34 26.15
CA THR A 692 -14.62 0.52 24.87
C THR A 692 -15.45 1.35 23.91
N TRP A 693 -16.74 1.01 23.72
CA TRP A 693 -17.67 1.80 22.90
C TRP A 693 -17.88 3.24 23.45
N ALA A 694 -17.96 3.40 24.78
CA ALA A 694 -18.10 4.71 25.43
C ALA A 694 -16.83 5.59 25.40
N GLY A 695 -15.69 5.00 25.03
CA GLY A 695 -14.37 5.62 24.99
C GLY A 695 -13.73 5.91 26.36
N PRO A 696 -12.42 6.19 26.41
CA PRO A 696 -11.68 6.41 27.66
C PRO A 696 -12.20 7.62 28.45
N ARG A 697 -12.11 7.48 29.78
CA ARG A 697 -12.53 8.47 30.78
C ARG A 697 -11.44 8.74 31.80
N THR A 698 -11.48 9.89 32.48
CA THR A 698 -10.72 10.09 33.72
C THR A 698 -11.38 9.32 34.89
N PRO A 699 -10.69 9.13 36.03
CA PRO A 699 -11.30 8.56 37.24
C PRO A 699 -12.52 9.35 37.76
N GLU A 700 -12.61 10.64 37.44
CA GLU A 700 -13.75 11.52 37.75
C GLU A 700 -14.93 11.36 36.77
N GLY A 701 -14.75 10.63 35.66
CA GLY A 701 -15.76 10.41 34.62
C GLY A 701 -15.68 11.37 33.42
N ASP A 702 -14.70 12.27 33.38
CA ASP A 702 -14.54 13.22 32.26
C ASP A 702 -14.19 12.48 30.96
N PHE A 703 -14.78 12.92 29.84
CA PHE A 703 -14.49 12.39 28.50
C PHE A 703 -13.05 12.67 28.07
N LEU A 704 -12.38 11.66 27.51
CA LEU A 704 -11.06 11.82 26.87
C LEU A 704 -11.14 11.67 25.36
N TRP A 705 -11.66 10.54 24.86
CA TRP A 705 -11.78 10.27 23.42
C TRP A 705 -12.94 9.34 23.09
N TYR A 706 -13.29 9.27 21.80
CA TYR A 706 -14.35 8.40 21.29
C TYR A 706 -13.91 6.93 21.26
N GLY A 707 -14.88 6.04 21.52
CA GLY A 707 -14.78 4.63 21.18
C GLY A 707 -15.33 4.33 19.79
N PRO A 708 -15.04 3.14 19.22
CA PRO A 708 -15.70 2.64 18.02
C PRO A 708 -17.21 2.42 18.28
N ASN A 709 -17.99 2.24 17.23
CA ASN A 709 -19.44 2.07 17.36
C ASN A 709 -19.85 0.68 17.87
N LEU A 710 -21.13 0.55 18.28
CA LEU A 710 -21.72 -0.71 18.77
C LEU A 710 -21.62 -1.89 17.78
N ASP A 711 -21.63 -1.63 16.47
CA ASP A 711 -21.52 -2.63 15.40
C ASP A 711 -20.06 -3.02 15.07
N ALA A 712 -19.08 -2.36 15.68
CA ALA A 712 -17.66 -2.61 15.44
C ALA A 712 -17.12 -3.80 16.24
N ARG A 713 -16.44 -4.74 15.55
CA ARG A 713 -15.93 -6.00 16.11
C ARG A 713 -14.74 -5.79 17.05
N LEU A 714 -15.01 -5.59 18.35
CA LEU A 714 -14.00 -5.25 19.36
C LEU A 714 -12.85 -6.27 19.51
N SER A 715 -13.13 -7.54 19.26
CA SER A 715 -12.22 -8.69 19.23
C SER A 715 -11.25 -8.71 18.06
N GLY A 716 -11.53 -7.99 16.96
CA GLY A 716 -10.89 -8.20 15.67
C GLY A 716 -11.18 -9.60 15.08
N ASP A 717 -10.48 -9.98 13.99
CA ASP A 717 -10.51 -11.34 13.46
C ASP A 717 -9.21 -12.12 13.73
N ALA A 718 -9.34 -13.24 14.45
CA ALA A 718 -8.23 -14.15 14.76
C ALA A 718 -8.03 -15.24 13.69
N SER A 719 -8.79 -15.23 12.58
CA SER A 719 -8.83 -16.33 11.60
C SER A 719 -7.58 -16.49 10.72
N GLY A 720 -6.60 -15.59 10.86
CA GLY A 720 -5.22 -15.82 10.39
C GLY A 720 -4.93 -15.38 8.96
N GLY A 721 -5.33 -14.16 8.60
CA GLY A 721 -4.95 -13.49 7.36
C GLY A 721 -5.01 -11.97 7.51
N ALA A 722 -4.17 -11.41 8.39
CA ALA A 722 -4.31 -10.06 8.93
C ALA A 722 -4.45 -8.96 7.86
N GLN A 723 -5.69 -8.57 7.59
CA GLN A 723 -6.04 -7.32 6.94
C GLN A 723 -6.29 -6.23 7.99
N THR A 724 -6.20 -4.96 7.61
CA THR A 724 -6.43 -3.85 8.55
C THR A 724 -7.90 -3.74 8.99
N SER A 725 -8.84 -4.35 8.25
CA SER A 725 -10.25 -4.57 8.61
C SER A 725 -10.44 -5.43 9.86
N ASP A 726 -9.43 -6.22 10.22
CA ASP A 726 -9.52 -7.30 11.20
C ASP A 726 -9.04 -6.88 12.59
N LEU A 727 -8.77 -5.58 12.79
CA LEU A 727 -8.23 -5.02 14.02
C LEU A 727 -9.34 -4.53 14.96
N GLY A 728 -9.16 -4.77 16.26
CA GLY A 728 -10.11 -4.40 17.31
C GLY A 728 -9.40 -4.11 18.65
N TYR A 729 -9.99 -3.23 19.47
CA TYR A 729 -9.33 -2.75 20.70
C TYR A 729 -9.22 -3.81 21.81
N ALA A 730 -10.19 -4.72 21.90
CA ALA A 730 -10.30 -5.75 22.93
C ALA A 730 -9.69 -7.10 22.51
N GLN A 731 -8.75 -7.09 21.57
CA GLN A 731 -8.01 -8.29 21.14
C GLN A 731 -7.32 -9.02 22.29
N THR A 732 -7.47 -10.36 22.31
CA THR A 732 -6.83 -11.27 23.25
C THR A 732 -6.22 -12.46 22.52
N ALA A 733 -5.03 -12.89 22.96
CA ALA A 733 -4.37 -14.10 22.48
C ALA A 733 -4.59 -15.23 23.49
N CYS A 734 -5.28 -16.30 23.08
CA CYS A 734 -5.64 -17.42 23.95
C CYS A 734 -4.87 -18.69 23.61
N SER A 735 -4.24 -19.32 24.61
CA SER A 735 -3.50 -20.58 24.48
C SER A 735 -3.73 -21.47 25.69
N ASN A 736 -4.07 -22.74 25.47
CA ASN A 736 -4.36 -23.74 26.51
C ASN A 736 -5.41 -23.31 27.56
N GLY A 737 -6.37 -22.46 27.18
CA GLY A 737 -7.41 -21.94 28.08
C GLY A 737 -6.97 -20.78 28.97
N THR A 738 -5.80 -20.21 28.74
CA THR A 738 -5.35 -18.93 29.32
C THR A 738 -5.28 -17.89 28.20
N CYS A 739 -5.84 -16.70 28.42
CA CYS A 739 -5.76 -15.58 27.49
C CYS A 739 -4.90 -14.45 28.08
N GLU A 740 -4.24 -13.70 27.20
CA GLU A 740 -3.60 -12.42 27.53
C GLU A 740 -4.01 -11.33 26.54
N GLY A 741 -3.87 -10.07 26.95
CA GLY A 741 -4.12 -8.92 26.08
C GLY A 741 -3.16 -8.87 24.90
N ALA A 742 -3.70 -8.62 23.70
CA ALA A 742 -2.95 -8.57 22.45
C ALA A 742 -3.25 -7.24 21.73
N PRO A 743 -2.65 -6.11 22.16
CA PRO A 743 -2.88 -4.81 21.52
C PRO A 743 -2.40 -4.79 20.07
N ALA A 744 -3.12 -4.06 19.21
CA ALA A 744 -2.90 -4.01 17.77
C ALA A 744 -1.71 -3.12 17.31
N GLY A 745 -0.75 -2.80 18.18
CA GLY A 745 0.48 -2.08 17.81
C GLY A 745 0.37 -0.55 17.75
N PHE A 746 -0.64 0.04 18.38
CA PHE A 746 -0.94 1.48 18.35
C PHE A 746 -0.54 2.16 19.67
N GLY A 747 -1.46 2.30 20.63
CA GLY A 747 -1.17 2.91 21.94
C GLY A 747 -0.09 2.21 22.77
N ASP A 748 0.07 0.89 22.60
CA ASP A 748 1.13 0.08 23.20
C ASP A 748 2.53 0.40 22.67
N LYS A 749 2.63 1.05 21.51
CA LYS A 749 3.88 1.59 20.94
C LYS A 749 4.00 3.09 21.16
N TRP A 750 2.92 3.83 20.92
CA TRP A 750 2.88 5.28 21.02
C TRP A 750 3.20 5.78 22.44
N ILE A 751 2.61 5.19 23.48
CA ILE A 751 2.82 5.64 24.85
C ILE A 751 4.26 5.35 25.33
N PRO A 752 4.82 4.13 25.21
CA PRO A 752 6.22 3.89 25.59
C PRO A 752 7.24 4.70 24.79
N LEU A 753 7.12 4.74 23.46
CA LEU A 753 8.19 5.26 22.58
C LEU A 753 8.13 6.78 22.40
N PHE A 754 6.95 7.41 22.38
CA PHE A 754 6.82 8.85 22.14
C PHE A 754 6.48 9.63 23.41
N VAL A 755 5.56 9.14 24.24
CA VAL A 755 5.12 9.88 25.45
C VAL A 755 6.08 9.67 26.61
N GLN A 756 6.31 8.41 27.00
CA GLN A 756 7.22 8.02 28.09
C GLN A 756 8.70 8.07 27.66
N LYS A 757 8.97 7.91 26.36
CA LYS A 757 10.31 7.99 25.74
C LYS A 757 11.26 6.96 26.34
N ASN A 758 10.74 5.75 26.57
CA ASN A 758 11.39 4.65 27.25
C ASN A 758 11.08 3.34 26.53
N SER A 759 12.04 2.79 25.80
CA SER A 759 11.86 1.53 25.04
C SER A 759 11.60 0.31 25.93
N SER A 760 11.95 0.41 27.23
CA SER A 760 11.78 -0.64 28.23
C SER A 760 10.47 -0.52 29.03
N ALA A 761 9.65 0.50 28.79
CA ALA A 761 8.36 0.64 29.47
C ALA A 761 7.32 -0.32 28.86
N SER A 762 6.52 -0.99 29.70
CA SER A 762 5.52 -1.94 29.22
C SER A 762 4.14 -1.30 29.12
N TRP A 763 3.42 -1.56 28.03
CA TRP A 763 1.99 -1.27 27.95
C TRP A 763 1.18 -2.03 29.01
N LYS A 764 1.72 -3.14 29.56
CA LYS A 764 1.11 -3.91 30.66
C LYS A 764 1.08 -3.14 31.99
N ASP A 765 1.89 -2.09 32.13
CA ASP A 765 1.89 -1.18 33.28
C ASP A 765 0.87 -0.02 33.15
N LEU A 766 0.15 0.07 32.02
CA LEU A 766 -0.89 1.07 31.80
C LEU A 766 -2.22 0.65 32.46
N THR A 767 -2.81 1.58 33.19
CA THR A 767 -4.05 1.40 33.96
C THR A 767 -5.04 2.54 33.66
N PRO A 768 -6.34 2.36 33.95
CA PRO A 768 -7.33 3.41 33.77
C PRO A 768 -7.03 4.71 34.53
N GLU A 769 -6.28 4.64 35.63
CA GLU A 769 -5.87 5.79 36.43
C GLU A 769 -4.68 6.57 35.84
N ASN A 770 -3.74 5.87 35.17
CA ASN A 770 -2.53 6.51 34.62
C ASN A 770 -2.64 6.91 33.15
N LEU A 771 -3.48 6.23 32.36
CA LEU A 771 -3.72 6.55 30.95
C LEU A 771 -4.14 8.02 30.71
N PRO A 772 -5.01 8.65 31.53
CA PRO A 772 -5.40 10.05 31.35
C PRO A 772 -4.25 11.05 31.47
N VAL A 773 -3.15 10.68 32.15
CA VAL A 773 -1.93 11.49 32.20
C VAL A 773 -1.24 11.41 30.85
N PHE A 774 -0.86 10.21 30.41
CA PHE A 774 -0.17 10.00 29.13
C PHE A 774 -0.98 10.51 27.93
N PHE A 775 -2.30 10.40 27.96
CA PHE A 775 -3.21 10.98 26.97
C PHE A 775 -3.07 12.51 26.88
N LYS A 776 -3.03 13.22 28.02
CA LYS A 776 -2.86 14.69 28.05
C LYS A 776 -1.46 15.12 27.64
N GLU A 777 -0.43 14.33 27.96
CA GLU A 777 0.95 14.60 27.56
C GLU A 777 1.17 14.37 26.07
N SER A 778 0.60 13.30 25.52
CA SER A 778 0.52 12.99 24.09
C SER A 778 0.03 14.19 23.27
N ILE A 779 -1.11 14.78 23.65
CA ILE A 779 -1.67 15.97 22.99
C ILE A 779 -0.74 17.18 23.12
N ARG A 780 -0.29 17.47 24.35
CA ARG A 780 0.54 18.64 24.67
C ARG A 780 1.82 18.69 23.83
N GLU A 781 2.42 17.53 23.55
CA GLU A 781 3.74 17.45 22.94
C GLU A 781 3.69 17.20 21.42
N PHE A 782 2.71 16.45 20.92
CA PHE A 782 2.74 15.95 19.53
C PHE A 782 1.63 16.47 18.61
N ASN A 783 0.57 17.10 19.12
CA ASN A 783 -0.56 17.54 18.28
C ASN A 783 -0.15 18.45 17.11
N SER A 784 0.77 19.40 17.34
CA SER A 784 1.28 20.28 16.28
C SER A 784 2.08 19.57 15.17
N ILE A 785 2.59 18.35 15.44
CA ILE A 785 3.45 17.59 14.53
C ILE A 785 2.62 16.57 13.72
N ILE A 786 1.87 15.71 14.41
CA ILE A 786 1.19 14.54 13.82
C ILE A 786 -0.33 14.56 13.98
N GLY A 787 -0.87 15.36 14.90
CA GLY A 787 -2.29 15.33 15.28
C GLY A 787 -3.27 15.49 14.12
N THR A 788 -2.93 16.30 13.12
CA THR A 788 -3.76 16.47 11.92
C THR A 788 -5.20 16.91 12.25
N ALA A 789 -5.31 17.84 13.21
CA ALA A 789 -6.53 18.24 13.89
C ALA A 789 -7.00 19.67 13.54
N ASP A 790 -6.38 20.34 12.57
CA ASP A 790 -6.72 21.72 12.24
C ASP A 790 -8.01 21.80 11.41
N ALA A 791 -9.05 22.44 11.94
CA ALA A 791 -10.34 22.59 11.27
C ALA A 791 -10.41 23.81 10.32
N ASP A 792 -9.37 24.66 10.23
CA ASP A 792 -9.36 25.77 9.27
C ASP A 792 -8.89 25.30 7.88
N LEU A 793 -9.84 24.79 7.09
CA LEU A 793 -9.62 24.45 5.68
C LEU A 793 -9.80 25.64 4.72
N SER A 794 -9.77 26.89 5.19
CA SER A 794 -9.98 28.07 4.34
C SER A 794 -8.93 28.20 3.22
N GLY A 795 -7.69 27.77 3.48
CA GLY A 795 -6.64 27.68 2.46
C GLY A 795 -6.99 26.71 1.33
N PHE A 796 -7.47 25.52 1.65
CA PHE A 796 -7.87 24.48 0.68
C PHE A 796 -9.13 24.87 -0.09
N ARG A 797 -10.07 25.54 0.57
CA ARG A 797 -11.20 26.19 -0.12
C ARG A 797 -10.72 27.25 -1.12
N ALA A 798 -9.72 28.06 -0.74
CA ALA A 798 -9.21 29.16 -1.55
C ALA A 798 -8.35 28.71 -2.75
N SER A 799 -7.64 27.58 -2.64
CA SER A 799 -6.98 26.93 -3.78
C SER A 799 -7.99 26.34 -4.79
N GLY A 800 -9.22 26.08 -4.33
CA GLY A 800 -10.31 25.51 -5.14
C GLY A 800 -10.47 24.00 -4.97
N GLY A 801 -9.66 23.38 -4.11
CA GLY A 801 -9.61 21.94 -3.91
C GLY A 801 -10.96 21.29 -3.55
N LYS A 802 -11.04 19.97 -3.78
CA LYS A 802 -12.17 19.12 -3.39
C LYS A 802 -11.70 17.96 -2.53
N LEU A 803 -12.41 17.75 -1.43
CA LEU A 803 -12.15 16.69 -0.48
C LEU A 803 -13.42 15.84 -0.36
N MET A 804 -13.25 14.54 -0.44
CA MET A 804 -14.29 13.58 -0.10
C MET A 804 -13.74 12.61 0.94
N THR A 805 -14.56 12.26 1.92
CA THR A 805 -14.27 11.24 2.93
C THR A 805 -15.39 10.24 2.95
N TYR A 806 -15.09 8.95 3.05
CA TYR A 806 -16.01 8.00 3.64
C TYR A 806 -15.43 7.40 4.92
N HIS A 807 -16.28 6.88 5.80
CA HIS A 807 -15.85 6.19 7.01
C HIS A 807 -16.91 5.11 7.35
N GLY A 808 -16.49 3.88 7.61
CA GLY A 808 -17.39 2.80 8.00
C GLY A 808 -17.96 2.99 9.40
N THR A 809 -19.20 2.54 9.64
CA THR A 809 -19.76 2.55 11.01
C THR A 809 -19.13 1.46 11.87
N ALA A 810 -18.95 0.27 11.31
CA ALA A 810 -18.37 -0.90 11.97
C ALA A 810 -16.82 -0.89 11.99
N ASP A 811 -16.20 0.28 11.89
CA ASP A 811 -14.74 0.44 11.96
C ASP A 811 -14.24 0.10 13.38
N GLY A 812 -13.69 -1.10 13.54
CA GLY A 812 -13.13 -1.63 14.79
C GLY A 812 -11.83 -0.96 15.25
N LEU A 813 -11.23 -0.12 14.39
CA LEU A 813 -9.93 0.49 14.63
C LEU A 813 -10.02 2.00 14.82
N ILE A 814 -10.67 2.72 13.91
CA ILE A 814 -10.74 4.18 13.94
C ILE A 814 -12.18 4.61 14.24
N PRO A 815 -12.44 5.36 15.33
CA PRO A 815 -13.79 5.77 15.67
C PRO A 815 -14.39 6.70 14.61
N LEU A 816 -15.49 6.31 13.94
CA LEU A 816 -16.28 7.17 13.05
C LEU A 816 -16.55 8.55 13.67
N LYS A 817 -16.87 8.56 14.97
CA LYS A 817 -17.16 9.75 15.78
C LYS A 817 -16.04 10.80 15.75
N GLN A 818 -14.79 10.45 15.48
CA GLN A 818 -13.72 11.44 15.31
C GLN A 818 -13.81 12.20 13.99
N THR A 819 -14.28 11.55 12.93
CA THR A 819 -14.46 12.15 11.60
C THR A 819 -15.67 13.09 11.61
N THR A 820 -16.78 12.67 12.22
CA THR A 820 -17.97 13.52 12.36
C THR A 820 -17.73 14.68 13.34
N HIS A 821 -16.93 14.48 14.40
CA HIS A 821 -16.45 15.57 15.26
C HIS A 821 -15.63 16.60 14.46
N TYR A 822 -14.60 16.16 13.74
CA TYR A 822 -13.76 17.05 12.90
C TYR A 822 -14.58 17.83 11.87
N TYR A 823 -15.49 17.15 11.17
CA TYR A 823 -16.39 17.80 10.20
C TYR A 823 -17.32 18.83 10.87
N SER A 824 -17.79 18.54 12.08
CA SER A 824 -18.59 19.48 12.88
C SER A 824 -17.79 20.70 13.33
N GLU A 825 -16.50 20.56 13.65
CA GLU A 825 -15.63 21.72 13.93
C GLU A 825 -15.40 22.57 12.67
N ILE A 826 -15.20 21.96 11.50
CA ILE A 826 -15.12 22.68 10.23
C ILE A 826 -16.43 23.45 9.96
N LEU A 827 -17.59 22.82 10.11
CA LEU A 827 -18.89 23.47 9.85
C LEU A 827 -19.17 24.67 10.78
N LYS A 828 -18.59 24.70 11.98
CA LYS A 828 -18.65 25.87 12.89
C LYS A 828 -17.83 27.05 12.38
N LEU A 829 -16.72 26.79 11.70
CA LEU A 829 -15.83 27.81 11.12
C LEU A 829 -16.29 28.25 9.72
N ASP A 830 -16.69 27.30 8.88
CA ASP A 830 -17.20 27.50 7.53
C ASP A 830 -18.51 26.70 7.31
N PRO A 831 -19.68 27.32 7.55
CA PRO A 831 -20.99 26.69 7.30
C PRO A 831 -21.26 26.32 5.82
N LYS A 832 -20.30 26.60 4.92
CA LYS A 832 -20.35 26.20 3.50
C LYS A 832 -19.30 25.14 3.16
N ALA A 833 -18.79 24.40 4.15
CA ALA A 833 -17.83 23.33 3.91
C ALA A 833 -18.28 22.34 2.83
N GLN A 834 -19.59 22.02 2.76
CA GLN A 834 -20.20 21.17 1.72
C GLN A 834 -19.99 21.62 0.25
N ASP A 835 -19.56 22.87 0.01
CA ASP A 835 -19.12 23.37 -1.32
C ASP A 835 -17.76 22.80 -1.78
N PHE A 836 -16.99 22.20 -0.86
CA PHE A 836 -15.66 21.66 -1.15
C PHE A 836 -15.25 20.41 -0.36
N TYR A 837 -15.93 20.08 0.74
CA TYR A 837 -15.71 18.90 1.56
C TYR A 837 -17.03 18.18 1.88
N ARG A 838 -17.16 16.91 1.45
CA ARG A 838 -18.29 16.03 1.78
C ARG A 838 -17.80 14.76 2.48
N VAL A 839 -18.50 14.37 3.55
CA VAL A 839 -18.27 13.16 4.34
C VAL A 839 -19.44 12.20 4.12
N PHE A 840 -19.17 10.90 4.01
CA PHE A 840 -20.17 9.83 3.84
C PHE A 840 -19.96 8.75 4.90
N GLU A 841 -20.96 8.50 5.74
CA GLU A 841 -20.97 7.35 6.66
C GLU A 841 -21.37 6.10 5.88
N VAL A 842 -20.70 4.96 6.10
CA VAL A 842 -21.00 3.69 5.40
C VAL A 842 -21.43 2.62 6.40
N PRO A 843 -22.75 2.37 6.57
CA PRO A 843 -23.26 1.39 7.52
C PRO A 843 -22.67 -0.01 7.29
N GLY A 844 -22.13 -0.62 8.35
CA GLY A 844 -21.52 -1.96 8.40
C GLY A 844 -20.24 -2.17 7.59
N LEU A 845 -19.65 -1.13 7.00
CA LEU A 845 -18.30 -1.20 6.46
C LEU A 845 -17.30 -1.23 7.62
N ALA A 846 -16.32 -2.13 7.55
CA ALA A 846 -15.26 -2.23 8.55
C ALA A 846 -14.12 -1.22 8.26
N HIS A 847 -12.94 -1.40 8.87
CA HIS A 847 -11.84 -0.47 8.67
C HIS A 847 -11.31 -0.49 7.22
N CYS A 848 -11.51 0.63 6.51
CA CYS A 848 -11.21 0.87 5.09
C CYS A 848 -11.95 0.02 4.06
N ALA A 849 -12.09 -1.29 4.29
CA ALA A 849 -12.75 -2.26 3.43
C ALA A 849 -13.35 -3.40 4.26
N GLY A 850 -14.03 -4.34 3.61
CA GLY A 850 -14.64 -5.49 4.26
C GLY A 850 -15.87 -5.16 5.11
N GLY A 851 -16.15 -5.98 6.12
CA GLY A 851 -17.42 -5.94 6.83
C GLY A 851 -18.59 -6.36 5.92
N VAL A 852 -19.81 -6.03 6.32
CA VAL A 852 -21.04 -6.35 5.59
C VAL A 852 -21.57 -5.19 4.74
N GLY A 853 -21.12 -3.96 5.00
CA GLY A 853 -21.67 -2.73 4.42
C GLY A 853 -21.43 -2.52 2.93
N GLY A 854 -20.40 -3.15 2.36
CA GLY A 854 -19.96 -2.95 0.98
C GLY A 854 -19.06 -1.73 0.79
N GLN A 855 -18.38 -1.68 -0.37
CA GLN A 855 -17.35 -0.67 -0.67
C GLN A 855 -17.93 0.47 -1.52
N PRO A 856 -17.71 1.76 -1.17
CA PRO A 856 -18.20 2.92 -1.91
C PRO A 856 -17.35 3.24 -3.16
N THR A 857 -17.20 2.26 -4.06
CA THR A 857 -16.28 2.30 -5.23
C THR A 857 -16.55 3.41 -6.25
N ALA A 858 -17.72 4.05 -6.20
CA ALA A 858 -18.08 5.20 -7.05
C ALA A 858 -17.49 6.54 -6.57
N MET A 859 -16.81 6.57 -5.40
CA MET A 859 -16.28 7.80 -4.80
C MET A 859 -15.25 8.51 -5.68
N TRP A 860 -14.31 7.78 -6.29
CA TRP A 860 -13.24 8.38 -7.09
C TRP A 860 -13.75 9.12 -8.34
N ASP A 861 -14.61 8.47 -9.13
CA ASP A 861 -15.23 9.08 -10.31
C ASP A 861 -16.05 10.33 -9.95
N ALA A 862 -16.70 10.32 -8.78
CA ALA A 862 -17.44 11.46 -8.26
C ALA A 862 -16.51 12.62 -7.86
N LEU A 863 -15.36 12.34 -7.25
CA LEU A 863 -14.33 13.34 -6.93
C LEU A 863 -13.76 13.99 -8.21
N VAL A 864 -13.39 13.17 -9.20
CA VAL A 864 -12.90 13.64 -10.51
C VAL A 864 -13.96 14.50 -11.21
N ALA A 865 -15.23 14.09 -11.19
CA ALA A 865 -16.33 14.89 -11.74
C ALA A 865 -16.53 16.22 -10.97
N TRP A 866 -16.29 16.24 -9.66
CA TRP A 866 -16.39 17.46 -8.86
C TRP A 866 -15.26 18.45 -9.18
N VAL A 867 -14.01 17.98 -9.23
CA VAL A 867 -12.82 18.79 -9.56
C VAL A 867 -12.89 19.34 -10.99
N GLU A 868 -13.12 18.48 -11.99
CA GLU A 868 -12.92 18.86 -13.40
C GLU A 868 -14.15 19.47 -14.07
N GLN A 869 -15.33 19.27 -13.47
CA GLN A 869 -16.63 19.63 -14.04
C GLN A 869 -17.52 20.44 -13.07
N GLY A 870 -17.10 20.64 -11.81
CA GLY A 870 -17.88 21.33 -10.78
C GLY A 870 -19.11 20.54 -10.30
N LYS A 871 -19.18 19.23 -10.55
CA LYS A 871 -20.33 18.38 -10.20
C LYS A 871 -20.12 17.73 -8.84
N ALA A 872 -20.58 18.38 -7.78
CA ALA A 872 -20.59 17.79 -6.45
C ALA A 872 -21.53 16.57 -6.39
N PRO A 873 -21.16 15.46 -5.74
CA PRO A 873 -22.03 14.29 -5.62
C PRO A 873 -23.03 14.49 -4.48
N ASP A 874 -24.31 14.71 -4.82
CA ASP A 874 -25.39 14.85 -3.83
C ASP A 874 -25.75 13.53 -3.14
N SER A 875 -25.24 12.41 -3.66
CA SER A 875 -25.28 11.08 -3.08
C SER A 875 -24.27 10.18 -3.81
N LEU A 876 -23.84 9.06 -3.20
CA LEU A 876 -23.06 8.01 -3.86
C LEU A 876 -23.86 6.69 -3.90
N PRO A 877 -23.82 5.91 -5.00
CA PRO A 877 -24.35 4.56 -5.00
C PRO A 877 -23.42 3.63 -4.21
N LEU A 878 -24.01 2.66 -3.52
CA LEU A 878 -23.33 1.61 -2.78
C LEU A 878 -23.92 0.25 -3.18
N GLN A 879 -23.05 -0.75 -3.32
CA GLN A 879 -23.43 -2.12 -3.63
C GLN A 879 -22.90 -3.02 -2.53
N ARG A 880 -23.76 -3.87 -1.96
CA ARG A 880 -23.37 -4.84 -0.94
C ARG A 880 -24.04 -6.20 -1.17
N LYS A 881 -23.72 -7.14 -0.27
CA LYS A 881 -24.42 -8.42 -0.14
C LYS A 881 -25.37 -8.35 1.05
N ASP A 882 -26.58 -8.85 0.87
CA ASP A 882 -27.49 -9.13 1.99
C ASP A 882 -27.11 -10.45 2.69
N GLU A 883 -27.84 -10.78 3.77
CA GLU A 883 -27.65 -12.03 4.52
C GLU A 883 -27.86 -13.30 3.69
N GLN A 884 -28.55 -13.22 2.56
CA GLN A 884 -28.79 -14.34 1.64
C GLN A 884 -27.70 -14.44 0.56
N GLY A 885 -26.81 -13.46 0.47
CA GLY A 885 -25.76 -13.36 -0.54
C GLY A 885 -26.22 -12.76 -1.87
N ASP A 886 -27.45 -12.24 -1.94
CA ASP A 886 -27.97 -11.51 -3.09
C ASP A 886 -27.41 -10.07 -3.12
N ASN A 887 -27.47 -9.41 -4.29
CA ASN A 887 -26.97 -8.04 -4.45
C ASN A 887 -28.00 -7.03 -3.94
N GLU A 888 -27.57 -6.14 -3.06
CA GLU A 888 -28.37 -5.03 -2.55
C GLU A 888 -27.78 -3.67 -2.95
N GLU A 889 -28.61 -2.81 -3.53
CA GLU A 889 -28.27 -1.42 -3.85
C GLU A 889 -28.68 -0.48 -2.71
N ARG A 890 -27.73 0.34 -2.24
CA ARG A 890 -27.97 1.42 -1.27
C ARG A 890 -27.52 2.77 -1.81
N LEU A 891 -27.95 3.82 -1.13
CA LEU A 891 -27.56 5.19 -1.36
C LEU A 891 -26.80 5.71 -0.14
N LEU A 892 -25.63 6.32 -0.36
CA LEU A 892 -24.91 7.06 0.67
C LEU A 892 -25.19 8.55 0.53
N CYS A 893 -25.38 9.21 1.66
CA CYS A 893 -25.77 10.61 1.74
C CYS A 893 -24.64 11.45 2.36
N PRO A 894 -24.51 12.72 1.94
CA PRO A 894 -23.50 13.61 2.50
C PRO A 894 -23.89 14.01 3.93
N TYR A 895 -23.07 13.64 4.91
CA TYR A 895 -23.28 13.96 6.32
C TYR A 895 -23.53 15.46 6.53
N PRO A 896 -24.49 15.87 7.39
CA PRO A 896 -25.25 15.04 8.35
C PRO A 896 -26.50 14.36 7.77
N GLN A 897 -26.73 14.38 6.45
CA GLN A 897 -27.86 13.67 5.87
C GLN A 897 -27.67 12.15 5.95
N ARG A 898 -28.76 11.44 6.25
CA ARG A 898 -28.82 9.98 6.33
C ARG A 898 -29.65 9.40 5.20
N SER A 899 -29.35 8.16 4.84
CA SER A 899 -30.10 7.42 3.84
C SER A 899 -31.37 6.84 4.44
N ARG A 900 -32.50 6.95 3.75
CA ARG A 900 -33.78 6.39 4.21
C ARG A 900 -34.62 5.85 3.06
N LEU A 901 -35.33 4.75 3.31
CA LEU A 901 -36.36 4.22 2.42
C LEU A 901 -37.53 5.22 2.28
N ALA A 902 -37.79 5.70 1.05
CA ALA A 902 -38.90 6.59 0.73
C ALA A 902 -40.26 5.86 0.70
N SER A 903 -40.27 4.59 0.28
CA SER A 903 -41.41 3.68 0.40
C SER A 903 -40.97 2.23 0.27
N ALA A 904 -41.26 1.40 1.28
CA ALA A 904 -41.06 -0.04 1.19
C ALA A 904 -42.12 -0.69 0.27
N SER A 905 -41.69 -1.35 -0.80
CA SER A 905 -42.55 -2.15 -1.68
C SER A 905 -42.90 -3.52 -1.06
N GLY A 906 -43.47 -3.51 0.14
CA GLY A 906 -44.16 -4.65 0.75
C GLY A 906 -43.37 -5.97 0.85
N GLY A 907 -42.22 -5.97 1.54
CA GLY A 907 -41.45 -7.17 1.87
C GLY A 907 -40.09 -6.83 2.49
N ASN A 908 -39.40 -7.82 3.08
CA ASN A 908 -38.03 -7.71 3.62
C ASN A 908 -36.96 -7.66 2.50
N THR A 909 -37.25 -7.03 1.36
CA THR A 909 -36.31 -6.93 0.25
C THR A 909 -36.22 -5.50 -0.25
N THR A 910 -35.00 -5.01 -0.38
CA THR A 910 -34.67 -3.67 -0.93
C THR A 910 -34.60 -3.67 -2.46
N ALA A 911 -34.87 -4.81 -3.11
CA ALA A 911 -34.96 -4.94 -4.56
C ALA A 911 -36.00 -3.99 -5.17
N GLY A 912 -35.53 -2.89 -5.77
CA GLY A 912 -36.38 -1.84 -6.34
C GLY A 912 -36.82 -0.75 -5.34
N ALA A 913 -36.25 -0.73 -4.14
CA ALA A 913 -36.49 0.31 -3.15
C ALA A 913 -36.00 1.69 -3.62
N GLN A 914 -36.77 2.73 -3.29
CA GLN A 914 -36.37 4.11 -3.51
C GLN A 914 -35.73 4.66 -2.24
N TRP A 915 -34.41 4.81 -2.26
CA TRP A 915 -33.66 5.52 -1.23
C TRP A 915 -33.71 7.04 -1.46
N GLN A 916 -33.71 7.81 -0.38
CA GLN A 916 -33.60 9.27 -0.41
C GLN A 916 -32.70 9.74 0.75
N CYS A 917 -31.99 10.84 0.53
CA CYS A 917 -31.28 11.53 1.60
C CYS A 917 -32.25 12.40 2.39
N VAL A 918 -32.22 12.26 3.71
CA VAL A 918 -33.02 13.05 4.67
C VAL A 918 -32.08 13.71 5.68
N GLU A 919 -32.47 14.87 6.21
CA GLU A 919 -31.82 15.41 7.40
C GLU A 919 -32.03 14.44 8.58
N ALA A 920 -31.00 14.31 9.43
CA ALA A 920 -31.03 13.50 10.65
C ALA A 920 -31.97 14.07 11.73
#